data_AF-A0A7L6B3U4-F1
#
_entry.id   AF-A0A7L6B3U4-F1
#
_cell.length_a   1.000
_cell.length_b   1.000
_cell.length_c   1.000
_cell.angle_alpha   90.00
_cell.angle_beta   90.00
_cell.angle_gamma   90.00
#
_symmetry.space_group_name_H-M   'P 1'
#
loop_
_entity.id
_entity.type
_entity.pdbx_description
1 polymer ?
#
loop_
_entity_poly.entity_id
_entity_poly.type
_entity_poly.pdbx_seq_one_letter_code
_entity_poly.pdbx_strand_id
1 'polypeptide(L)'
;MRKALAMLSATVVLAAAASTGGAVQAAPRTDPAPVAGRAVGAVAPPRTEPGVTTPPIPRPKPFKEAPPGPATHRTAAPPDFGPGERVLSAYHRGKLSRADAVRYGLGALRSPRSVPAHLRPTGPIRDPQRYLTYLSMLAATAEPEAAAPIAPDAPAPAVAPTTAGYDDCAADPYDYLGVTYRCRASAGEFLILYNVAGGGRPGVPADANPNGRAKAVQHMLNSLSVAVDEYREMGYPLPVRDGKPWVLVYGVDEIPLVGGAGLPIDAPFVLPFGLNQQATMLVPNGQDDWDYLPRHELFHVMQYQYWDRSDVGLDYLANFVGGKEFGSMNWWMEATAEWATRQTYARAPYVPIPGEEKLYARNVYDVLSKPGAALNSWGGLGGGPQYGAFLLPTYLTEQVDPSFVRRTWESVRDHDHLPIEAIRHTAEGYGLNVTDLLLGYHIANYRLAKANAAPAPTVDAWRGYGYSDADASLWRGNLVGGSGTSGDALGGARPARKSHSTAAGTQAEYQDILRKGGAVYHDFRAVKNSGDASCGYCSTLLVDTTKDTNRRSAVIVWSPTGSTGTLAKYPSIHTVRHPDAGGLITVPDFAYPMVATLVTTWTELDIHSADADGSPRTFTTNVESVLPLTGRSCVLRPLSVRGVETTVEPEGTFNRYAAGTPDGWTGGDSTYSVKLPDGRIVWLFSDTWMGPLNSNGTRPVSAPLVNNTFVVQNGGSLTTYQGGTAGSPRALMPPSGPGKWYWVGDGHLSGGQLQVVYQEYERFGSGAWDWRFNRNVVANFALSNLRTPVSVRELPSASGVAWGSALLPASRSGDGYTYVYGVDDSPINKQMRIARVYGSDLATGTWQYHTPWGWTLREQNSRNLLTGIANEYSVTPWGGQFLLLSQDSTEAFSGQINAWTSCSPYGPFTQKTPVYRMPEPGPYGSYWNPNVISYNAHVHAALSSGDTFVASYNVNSMDTRVSPDADHYRDPGIYRPRFIRFTLG
;
A
#
# COMPACT_ATOMS: atom_id res chain seq x y z
N MET A 1 -50.04 -54.79 -23.37
CA MET A 1 -48.70 -55.02 -23.97
C MET A 1 -47.89 -53.74 -23.80
N ARG A 2 -46.95 -53.72 -22.84
CA ARG A 2 -45.46 -53.71 -23.03
C ARG A 2 -44.92 -52.28 -23.28
N LYS A 3 -44.36 -51.60 -22.25
CA LYS A 3 -42.92 -51.54 -21.81
C LYS A 3 -42.01 -50.77 -22.82
N ALA A 4 -41.03 -49.93 -22.50
CA ALA A 4 -40.40 -49.42 -21.26
C ALA A 4 -39.22 -48.46 -21.60
N LEU A 5 -38.86 -47.55 -20.66
CA LEU A 5 -37.51 -46.99 -20.29
C LEU A 5 -36.65 -46.25 -21.37
N ALA A 6 -35.77 -45.26 -21.11
CA ALA A 6 -35.35 -44.47 -19.93
C ALA A 6 -34.35 -43.36 -20.34
N MET A 7 -34.15 -42.37 -19.46
CA MET A 7 -33.01 -41.44 -19.30
C MET A 7 -32.76 -40.31 -20.33
N LEU A 8 -33.09 -39.07 -19.93
CA LEU A 8 -32.22 -37.87 -19.99
C LEU A 8 -33.07 -36.61 -19.71
N SER A 9 -33.13 -36.15 -18.45
CA SER A 9 -33.60 -34.80 -18.08
C SER A 9 -33.16 -34.47 -16.65
N ALA A 10 -31.88 -34.14 -16.46
CA ALA A 10 -31.37 -33.54 -15.22
C ALA A 10 -30.02 -32.85 -15.48
N THR A 11 -29.99 -31.73 -16.20
CA THR A 11 -28.75 -30.90 -16.29
C THR A 11 -28.97 -29.42 -16.66
N VAL A 12 -30.11 -28.80 -16.34
CA VAL A 12 -30.27 -27.35 -16.57
C VAL A 12 -31.07 -26.68 -15.44
N VAL A 13 -30.46 -26.55 -14.25
CA VAL A 13 -30.82 -25.50 -13.25
C VAL A 13 -29.58 -24.97 -12.48
N LEU A 14 -28.40 -25.58 -12.56
CA LEU A 14 -27.23 -25.20 -11.76
C LEU A 14 -26.21 -24.25 -12.43
N ALA A 15 -26.64 -23.40 -13.37
CA ALA A 15 -25.74 -22.54 -14.16
C ALA A 15 -26.06 -21.03 -14.14
N ALA A 16 -26.68 -20.51 -13.08
CA ALA A 16 -26.98 -19.07 -12.97
C ALA A 16 -26.53 -18.41 -11.64
N ALA A 17 -25.56 -18.98 -10.94
CA ALA A 17 -24.99 -18.40 -9.70
C ALA A 17 -23.44 -18.32 -9.70
N ALA A 18 -22.81 -18.31 -10.87
CA ALA A 18 -21.35 -18.35 -11.01
C ALA A 18 -20.80 -17.22 -11.91
N SER A 19 -21.39 -16.03 -11.87
CA SER A 19 -20.96 -14.92 -12.74
C SER A 19 -21.06 -13.53 -12.10
N THR A 20 -20.60 -13.38 -10.85
CA THR A 20 -19.98 -12.13 -10.34
C THR A 20 -19.08 -12.46 -9.14
N GLY A 21 -17.81 -12.74 -9.42
CA GLY A 21 -16.78 -12.97 -8.41
C GLY A 21 -15.48 -13.35 -9.11
N GLY A 22 -14.53 -12.42 -9.16
CA GLY A 22 -13.31 -12.50 -9.96
C GLY A 22 -12.46 -13.75 -9.68
N ALA A 23 -11.98 -14.36 -10.77
CA ALA A 23 -11.18 -15.56 -10.78
C ALA A 23 -9.72 -15.33 -10.35
N VAL A 24 -9.16 -16.27 -9.58
CA VAL A 24 -7.73 -16.59 -9.58
C VAL A 24 -7.60 -18.05 -10.02
N GLN A 25 -6.98 -18.25 -11.18
CA GLN A 25 -6.76 -19.56 -11.82
C GLN A 25 -5.76 -20.42 -11.03
N ALA A 26 -6.11 -21.69 -10.81
CA ALA A 26 -5.15 -22.76 -10.49
C ALA A 26 -5.29 -23.87 -11.53
N ALA A 27 -4.16 -24.25 -12.14
CA ALA A 27 -4.05 -25.26 -13.19
C ALA A 27 -4.21 -26.70 -12.66
N PRO A 28 -4.62 -27.68 -13.50
CA PRO A 28 -4.90 -29.04 -13.05
C PRO A 28 -3.63 -29.90 -13.02
N ARG A 29 -3.53 -30.80 -12.03
CA ARG A 29 -2.61 -31.95 -12.06
C ARG A 29 -3.34 -33.25 -11.75
N THR A 30 -2.90 -34.25 -12.49
CA THR A 30 -3.41 -35.61 -12.68
C THR A 30 -2.94 -36.60 -11.60
N ASP A 31 -3.90 -37.38 -11.10
CA ASP A 31 -3.91 -38.80 -10.66
C ASP A 31 -2.84 -39.47 -9.75
N PRO A 32 -3.23 -40.53 -8.99
CA PRO A 32 -2.66 -40.89 -7.69
C PRO A 32 -1.87 -42.22 -7.67
N ALA A 33 -1.05 -42.42 -6.62
CA ALA A 33 -0.41 -43.69 -6.27
C ALA A 33 -0.16 -43.79 -4.74
N PRO A 34 0.00 -44.99 -4.15
CA PRO A 34 -0.75 -45.36 -2.95
C PRO A 34 0.02 -45.43 -1.60
N VAL A 35 -0.79 -45.62 -0.57
CA VAL A 35 -0.57 -45.76 0.89
C VAL A 35 0.53 -46.76 1.30
N ALA A 36 1.38 -46.37 2.26
CA ALA A 36 1.97 -47.28 3.25
C ALA A 36 2.48 -46.54 4.52
N GLY A 37 2.15 -47.08 5.71
CA GLY A 37 3.08 -47.10 6.86
C GLY A 37 2.88 -46.07 7.99
N ARG A 38 2.22 -46.49 9.07
CA ARG A 38 2.21 -45.87 10.41
C ARG A 38 3.63 -45.80 11.02
N ALA A 39 3.97 -44.69 11.66
CA ALA A 39 4.83 -44.65 12.85
C ALA A 39 4.43 -43.46 13.76
N VAL A 40 4.18 -43.76 15.03
CA VAL A 40 3.83 -42.82 16.10
C VAL A 40 5.09 -42.42 16.85
N GLY A 41 5.27 -41.13 17.10
CA GLY A 41 5.98 -40.59 18.26
C GLY A 41 7.48 -40.32 18.10
N ALA A 42 7.81 -39.09 17.71
CA ALA A 42 9.01 -38.40 18.18
C ALA A 42 8.83 -36.88 18.06
N VAL A 43 9.34 -36.17 19.07
CA VAL A 43 9.37 -34.72 19.29
C VAL A 43 9.62 -33.93 17.99
N ALA A 44 8.77 -32.93 17.72
CA ALA A 44 8.92 -32.05 16.56
C ALA A 44 10.22 -31.21 16.67
N PRO A 45 11.10 -31.22 15.64
CA PRO A 45 12.22 -30.29 15.54
C PRO A 45 11.70 -28.88 15.13
N PRO A 46 12.54 -27.81 15.18
CA PRO A 46 12.05 -26.44 15.17
C PRO A 46 11.29 -26.12 13.89
N ARG A 47 10.23 -25.33 14.05
CA ARG A 47 9.32 -24.80 13.03
C ARG A 47 10.04 -24.58 11.69
N THR A 48 9.77 -25.44 10.71
CA THR A 48 9.97 -25.07 9.32
C THR A 48 8.93 -23.99 9.00
N GLU A 49 9.40 -22.77 8.76
CA GLU A 49 8.57 -21.68 8.26
C GLU A 49 7.78 -22.19 7.04
N PRO A 50 6.45 -21.98 6.95
CA PRO A 50 5.78 -22.08 5.67
C PRO A 50 6.50 -21.11 4.73
N GLY A 51 7.00 -21.61 3.61
CA GLY A 51 7.93 -20.90 2.73
C GLY A 51 7.50 -19.45 2.55
N VAL A 52 8.31 -18.53 3.08
CA VAL A 52 8.16 -17.11 2.82
C VAL A 52 8.20 -16.96 1.31
N THR A 53 7.05 -16.69 0.71
CA THR A 53 6.99 -16.23 -0.67
C THR A 53 7.61 -14.84 -0.64
N THR A 54 8.92 -14.78 -0.83
CA THR A 54 9.56 -13.53 -1.27
C THR A 54 8.74 -13.09 -2.49
N PRO A 55 8.18 -11.86 -2.51
CA PRO A 55 7.63 -11.33 -3.74
C PRO A 55 8.69 -11.54 -4.82
N PRO A 56 8.36 -12.17 -5.97
CA PRO A 56 9.36 -12.38 -7.00
C PRO A 56 9.95 -11.03 -7.33
N ILE A 57 11.23 -10.81 -7.01
CA ILE A 57 11.93 -9.57 -7.32
C ILE A 57 11.77 -9.39 -8.83
N PRO A 58 11.00 -8.39 -9.30
CA PRO A 58 10.74 -8.24 -10.73
C PRO A 58 12.08 -8.09 -11.43
N ARG A 59 12.42 -9.04 -12.31
CA ARG A 59 13.65 -8.92 -13.10
C ARG A 59 13.35 -7.99 -14.27
N PRO A 60 14.19 -6.98 -14.53
CA PRO A 60 14.03 -6.15 -15.71
C PRO A 60 14.12 -7.03 -16.96
N LYS A 61 13.21 -6.80 -17.90
CA LYS A 61 13.26 -7.40 -19.23
C LYS A 61 14.15 -6.54 -20.13
N PRO A 62 14.65 -7.09 -21.25
CA PRO A 62 15.19 -6.24 -22.31
C PRO A 62 14.17 -5.14 -22.65
N PHE A 63 14.64 -3.91 -22.72
CA PHE A 63 13.76 -2.77 -22.92
C PHE A 63 12.98 -2.91 -24.21
N LYS A 64 11.67 -2.72 -24.10
CA LYS A 64 10.75 -2.61 -25.22
C LYS A 64 9.94 -1.34 -25.02
N GLU A 65 9.97 -0.47 -26.01
CA GLU A 65 9.22 0.79 -25.96
C GLU A 65 7.74 0.52 -25.64
N ALA A 66 7.27 1.13 -24.56
CA ALA A 66 5.88 1.06 -24.15
C ALA A 66 5.06 2.05 -25.01
N PRO A 67 3.87 1.66 -25.49
CA PRO A 67 3.01 2.59 -26.22
C PRO A 67 2.62 3.77 -25.33
N PRO A 68 2.61 5.01 -25.85
CA PRO A 68 2.28 6.18 -25.06
C PRO A 68 0.87 6.09 -24.47
N GLY A 69 0.71 6.55 -23.23
CA GLY A 69 -0.60 6.79 -22.62
C GLY A 69 -1.30 8.00 -23.27
N PRO A 70 -2.59 8.23 -22.98
CA PRO A 70 -3.30 9.40 -23.49
C PRO A 70 -2.69 10.69 -22.90
N ALA A 71 -1.94 11.43 -23.72
CA ALA A 71 -1.43 12.75 -23.38
C ALA A 71 -2.58 13.73 -23.11
N THR A 72 -2.53 14.44 -21.98
CA THR A 72 -3.57 15.41 -21.60
C THR A 72 -2.98 16.74 -21.17
N HIS A 73 -2.11 17.36 -21.97
CA HIS A 73 -1.75 18.76 -21.73
C HIS A 73 -1.93 19.65 -22.97
N ARG A 74 -2.51 20.83 -22.69
CA ARG A 74 -2.71 21.95 -23.60
C ARG A 74 -1.42 22.77 -23.60
N THR A 75 -0.94 23.15 -24.79
CA THR A 75 0.12 24.14 -24.96
C THR A 75 -0.15 25.39 -24.12
N ALA A 76 0.86 25.83 -23.36
CA ALA A 76 0.78 27.03 -22.55
C ALA A 76 0.35 28.24 -23.41
N ALA A 77 -0.57 29.06 -22.89
CA ALA A 77 -0.98 30.27 -23.60
C ALA A 77 0.21 31.24 -23.70
N PRO A 78 0.46 31.84 -24.87
CA PRO A 78 1.60 32.74 -25.02
C PRO A 78 1.47 33.99 -24.14
N PRO A 79 2.59 34.59 -23.70
CA PRO A 79 2.56 35.78 -22.84
C PRO A 79 1.87 36.98 -23.52
N ASP A 80 1.06 37.74 -22.77
CA ASP A 80 0.42 38.97 -23.27
C ASP A 80 1.33 40.19 -23.08
N PHE A 81 1.86 40.69 -24.20
CA PHE A 81 2.73 41.87 -24.27
C PHE A 81 1.98 43.18 -24.55
N GLY A 82 0.67 43.17 -24.31
CA GLY A 82 -0.20 44.33 -24.39
C GLY A 82 -0.86 44.51 -25.76
N PRO A 83 -1.97 45.24 -25.82
CA PRO A 83 -2.84 45.31 -27.00
C PRO A 83 -2.21 46.07 -28.19
N GLY A 84 -1.13 46.82 -27.96
CA GLY A 84 -0.41 47.56 -28.99
C GLY A 84 0.69 46.76 -29.69
N GLU A 85 1.06 45.58 -29.17
CA GLU A 85 2.04 44.65 -29.72
C GLU A 85 1.42 43.89 -30.91
N ARG A 86 2.13 43.79 -32.04
CA ARG A 86 1.58 43.25 -33.30
C ARG A 86 2.46 42.20 -33.98
N VAL A 87 3.72 42.09 -33.61
CA VAL A 87 4.69 41.14 -34.16
C VAL A 87 4.46 39.75 -33.56
N LEU A 88 4.60 39.57 -32.25
CA LEU A 88 4.41 38.27 -31.60
C LEU A 88 2.95 37.81 -31.70
N SER A 89 2.02 38.74 -31.57
CA SER A 89 0.61 38.49 -31.85
C SER A 89 0.37 37.93 -33.26
N ALA A 90 1.11 38.39 -34.28
CA ALA A 90 1.01 37.85 -35.64
C ALA A 90 1.70 36.49 -35.77
N TYR A 91 2.85 36.30 -35.10
CA TYR A 91 3.54 35.00 -35.00
C TYR A 91 2.63 33.91 -34.39
N HIS A 92 1.98 34.18 -33.26
CA HIS A 92 1.07 33.24 -32.59
C HIS A 92 -0.18 32.88 -33.41
N ARG A 93 -0.55 33.72 -34.38
CA ARG A 93 -1.63 33.43 -35.33
C ARG A 93 -1.13 32.74 -36.62
N GLY A 94 0.12 32.30 -36.65
CA GLY A 94 0.75 31.65 -37.81
C GLY A 94 1.00 32.59 -39.00
N LYS A 95 1.00 33.91 -38.79
CA LYS A 95 1.16 34.91 -39.86
C LYS A 95 2.60 35.39 -40.07
N LEU A 96 3.54 34.96 -39.22
CA LEU A 96 4.96 35.25 -39.34
C LEU A 96 5.77 33.98 -39.15
N SER A 97 6.89 33.88 -39.87
CA SER A 97 7.92 32.90 -39.56
C SER A 97 8.57 33.23 -38.21
N ARG A 98 9.18 32.23 -37.56
CA ARG A 98 9.93 32.42 -36.31
C ARG A 98 11.08 33.41 -36.50
N ALA A 99 11.80 33.33 -37.62
CA ALA A 99 12.88 34.26 -37.97
C ALA A 99 12.39 35.70 -38.12
N ASP A 100 11.23 35.90 -38.75
CA ASP A 100 10.63 37.23 -38.87
C ASP A 100 10.09 37.75 -37.54
N ALA A 101 9.55 36.88 -36.69
CA ALA A 101 9.10 37.25 -35.36
C ALA A 101 10.26 37.81 -34.51
N VAL A 102 11.41 37.14 -34.54
CA VAL A 102 12.65 37.58 -33.87
C VAL A 102 13.14 38.90 -34.45
N ARG A 103 13.31 38.97 -35.77
CA ARG A 103 13.86 40.13 -36.46
C ARG A 103 12.98 41.38 -36.28
N TYR A 104 11.68 41.26 -36.53
CA TYR A 104 10.75 42.37 -36.39
C TYR A 104 10.44 42.67 -34.93
N GLY A 105 10.51 41.71 -34.03
CA GLY A 105 10.33 41.92 -32.60
C GLY A 105 11.48 42.73 -32.01
N LEU A 106 12.73 42.42 -32.37
CA LEU A 106 13.88 43.23 -32.01
C LEU A 106 13.78 44.64 -32.59
N GLY A 107 13.33 44.75 -33.85
CA GLY A 107 13.00 46.03 -34.47
C GLY A 107 11.93 46.78 -33.68
N ALA A 108 10.88 46.11 -33.21
CA ALA A 108 9.79 46.70 -32.45
C ALA A 108 10.24 47.28 -31.10
N LEU A 109 11.29 46.71 -30.49
CA LEU A 109 11.90 47.25 -29.27
C LEU A 109 12.93 48.36 -29.54
N ARG A 110 13.86 48.13 -30.47
CA ARG A 110 15.08 48.96 -30.62
C ARG A 110 14.92 50.05 -31.67
N SER A 111 14.13 49.82 -32.71
CA SER A 111 13.93 50.76 -33.82
C SER A 111 12.57 50.52 -34.49
N PRO A 112 11.45 50.93 -33.86
CA PRO A 112 10.09 50.59 -34.35
C PRO A 112 9.82 51.00 -35.80
N ARG A 113 10.58 51.97 -36.32
CA ARG A 113 10.50 52.43 -37.71
C ARG A 113 11.03 51.40 -38.72
N SER A 114 11.92 50.49 -38.32
CA SER A 114 12.43 49.40 -39.18
C SER A 114 11.43 48.25 -39.34
N VAL A 115 10.35 48.21 -38.54
CA VAL A 115 9.29 47.20 -38.61
C VAL A 115 8.27 47.57 -39.70
N PRO A 116 7.80 46.60 -40.53
CA PRO A 116 6.75 46.83 -41.51
C PRO A 116 5.52 47.51 -40.90
N ALA A 117 4.92 48.46 -41.62
CA ALA A 117 3.87 49.33 -41.07
C ALA A 117 2.67 48.58 -40.46
N HIS A 118 2.34 47.39 -40.98
CA HIS A 118 1.24 46.57 -40.47
C HIS A 118 1.59 45.77 -39.19
N LEU A 119 2.87 45.58 -38.90
CA LEU A 119 3.39 44.88 -37.70
C LEU A 119 3.98 45.84 -36.66
N ARG A 120 4.14 47.11 -37.00
CA ARG A 120 4.71 48.12 -36.12
C ARG A 120 3.85 48.27 -34.85
N PRO A 121 4.46 48.28 -33.65
CA PRO A 121 3.73 48.50 -32.41
C PRO A 121 2.94 49.82 -32.46
N THR A 122 1.71 49.80 -31.94
CA THR A 122 0.84 50.99 -31.88
C THR A 122 0.83 51.68 -30.51
N GLY A 123 1.59 51.14 -29.57
CA GLY A 123 1.84 51.67 -28.24
C GLY A 123 3.09 51.03 -27.64
N PRO A 124 3.49 51.40 -26.41
CA PRO A 124 4.59 50.75 -25.72
C PRO A 124 4.30 49.26 -25.53
N ILE A 125 5.31 48.43 -25.77
CA ILE A 125 5.26 47.00 -25.48
C ILE A 125 5.16 46.84 -23.97
N ARG A 126 4.17 46.08 -23.49
CA ARG A 126 4.03 45.76 -22.06
C ARG A 126 5.18 44.83 -21.70
N ASP A 127 5.91 45.21 -20.66
CA ASP A 127 7.06 44.45 -20.19
C ASP A 127 8.09 44.20 -21.30
N PRO A 128 8.78 45.26 -21.78
CA PRO A 128 9.77 45.14 -22.84
C PRO A 128 10.95 44.22 -22.47
N GLN A 129 11.17 43.97 -21.17
CA GLN A 129 12.11 42.99 -20.66
C GLN A 129 11.65 41.58 -21.00
N ARG A 130 10.45 41.20 -20.56
CA ARG A 130 9.84 39.91 -20.86
C ARG A 130 9.69 39.68 -22.36
N TYR A 131 9.42 40.74 -23.11
CA TYR A 131 9.33 40.70 -24.58
C TYR A 131 10.70 40.45 -25.25
N LEU A 132 11.77 41.12 -24.82
CA LEU A 132 13.11 40.89 -25.35
C LEU A 132 13.59 39.47 -25.04
N THR A 133 13.42 39.02 -23.81
CA THR A 133 13.77 37.66 -23.39
C THR A 133 12.95 36.63 -24.17
N TYR A 134 11.67 36.89 -24.46
CA TYR A 134 10.85 36.03 -25.30
C TYR A 134 11.35 35.93 -26.75
N LEU A 135 11.77 37.06 -27.33
CA LEU A 135 12.40 37.07 -28.65
C LEU A 135 13.74 36.34 -28.65
N SER A 136 14.53 36.47 -27.57
CA SER A 136 15.78 35.72 -27.42
C SER A 136 15.57 34.22 -27.41
N MET A 137 14.43 33.76 -26.90
CA MET A 137 14.08 32.34 -26.86
C MET A 137 13.48 31.86 -28.19
N LEU A 138 12.68 32.69 -28.86
CA LEU A 138 12.30 32.41 -30.26
C LEU A 138 13.53 32.33 -31.19
N ALA A 139 14.55 33.14 -30.92
CA ALA A 139 15.80 33.11 -31.66
C ALA A 139 16.59 31.81 -31.49
N ALA A 140 16.41 31.10 -30.36
CA ALA A 140 17.13 29.87 -30.05
C ALA A 140 16.90 28.74 -31.06
N THR A 141 15.77 28.77 -31.74
CA THR A 141 15.35 27.79 -32.75
C THR A 141 15.03 28.46 -34.10
N ALA A 142 15.49 29.70 -34.28
CA ALA A 142 15.42 30.42 -35.54
C ALA A 142 16.70 30.21 -36.37
N GLU A 143 16.65 30.61 -37.63
CA GLU A 143 17.82 30.58 -38.52
C GLU A 143 18.98 31.42 -37.96
N PRO A 144 20.25 30.99 -38.16
CA PRO A 144 21.43 31.63 -37.58
C PRO A 144 21.53 33.15 -37.78
N GLU A 145 21.07 33.66 -38.92
CA GLU A 145 21.08 35.09 -39.25
C GLU A 145 20.11 35.90 -38.38
N ALA A 146 18.95 35.33 -38.05
CA ALA A 146 17.97 35.98 -37.17
C ALA A 146 18.39 35.92 -35.69
N ALA A 147 19.19 34.90 -35.33
CA ALA A 147 19.70 34.66 -33.99
C ALA A 147 20.92 35.52 -33.62
N ALA A 148 21.77 35.85 -34.59
CA ALA A 148 23.06 36.52 -34.37
C ALA A 148 23.01 37.83 -33.55
N PRO A 149 22.01 38.71 -33.67
CA PRO A 149 21.93 39.94 -32.86
C PRO A 149 21.63 39.74 -31.37
N ILE A 150 21.26 38.52 -30.98
CA ILE A 150 20.91 38.13 -29.61
C ILE A 150 21.94 37.15 -29.03
N ALA A 151 22.39 36.21 -29.84
CA ALA A 151 23.38 35.20 -29.51
C ALA A 151 24.62 35.42 -30.39
N PRO A 152 25.50 36.36 -29.99
CA PRO A 152 26.66 36.70 -30.80
C PRO A 152 27.64 35.54 -30.85
N ASP A 153 28.43 35.52 -31.91
CA ASP A 153 29.53 34.57 -32.04
C ASP A 153 30.70 35.03 -31.15
N ALA A 154 31.29 34.06 -30.44
CA ALA A 154 32.47 34.21 -29.62
C ALA A 154 33.59 33.36 -30.25
N PRO A 155 34.55 34.00 -30.94
CA PRO A 155 35.60 33.26 -31.63
C PRO A 155 36.60 32.67 -30.65
N ALA A 156 36.96 31.41 -30.86
CA ALA A 156 38.06 30.76 -30.15
C ALA A 156 39.40 31.44 -30.51
N PRO A 157 40.35 31.56 -29.56
CA PRO A 157 41.69 32.03 -29.87
C PRO A 157 42.41 31.09 -30.83
N ALA A 158 43.38 31.61 -31.60
CA ALA A 158 44.21 30.78 -32.46
C ALA A 158 44.97 29.73 -31.62
N VAL A 159 45.02 28.48 -32.08
CA VAL A 159 45.71 27.39 -31.36
C VAL A 159 47.20 27.72 -31.27
N ALA A 160 47.70 27.91 -30.04
CA ALA A 160 49.12 28.14 -29.80
C ALA A 160 49.94 26.90 -30.20
N PRO A 161 51.14 27.04 -30.80
CA PRO A 161 52.04 25.91 -31.02
C PRO A 161 52.41 25.27 -29.68
N THR A 162 52.43 23.94 -29.59
CA THR A 162 52.69 23.17 -28.35
C THR A 162 54.01 23.49 -27.64
N THR A 163 54.91 24.25 -28.28
CA THR A 163 56.22 24.68 -27.75
C THR A 163 56.25 26.11 -27.19
N ALA A 164 55.22 26.92 -27.42
CA ALA A 164 55.05 28.26 -26.86
C ALA A 164 53.96 28.20 -25.78
N GLY A 165 54.21 28.75 -24.59
CA GLY A 165 53.20 28.83 -23.53
C GLY A 165 51.90 29.53 -24.00
N TYR A 166 50.79 29.27 -23.31
CA TYR A 166 49.51 29.92 -23.51
C TYR A 166 49.55 31.37 -23.02
N ASP A 167 49.12 32.30 -23.86
CA ASP A 167 48.75 33.67 -23.48
C ASP A 167 47.26 33.87 -23.75
N ASP A 168 46.44 33.44 -22.78
CA ASP A 168 44.98 33.49 -22.91
C ASP A 168 44.45 34.94 -22.96
N CYS A 169 45.24 35.95 -22.57
CA CYS A 169 44.82 37.36 -22.50
C CYS A 169 45.36 38.20 -23.67
N ALA A 170 46.03 37.58 -24.65
CA ALA A 170 46.54 38.26 -25.84
C ALA A 170 45.44 38.69 -26.83
N ALA A 171 44.28 38.02 -26.78
CA ALA A 171 43.20 38.26 -27.71
C ALA A 171 42.38 39.50 -27.30
N ASP A 172 41.77 40.19 -28.28
CA ASP A 172 40.97 41.40 -28.01
C ASP A 172 39.90 41.17 -26.93
N PRO A 173 39.62 42.15 -26.05
CA PRO A 173 38.56 42.03 -25.06
C PRO A 173 37.21 41.72 -25.71
N TYR A 174 36.40 40.89 -25.05
CA TYR A 174 35.07 40.50 -25.52
C TYR A 174 34.02 40.96 -24.52
N ASP A 175 33.05 41.76 -24.97
CA ASP A 175 31.96 42.24 -24.12
C ASP A 175 30.77 41.28 -24.20
N TYR A 176 30.33 40.78 -23.05
CA TYR A 176 29.14 39.94 -22.95
C TYR A 176 28.43 40.15 -21.61
N LEU A 177 27.09 40.25 -21.65
CA LEU A 177 26.25 40.48 -20.47
C LEU A 177 26.73 41.61 -19.55
N GLY A 178 27.24 42.70 -20.13
CA GLY A 178 27.70 43.88 -19.36
C GLY A 178 29.08 43.74 -18.73
N VAL A 179 29.79 42.65 -18.99
CA VAL A 179 31.15 42.38 -18.51
C VAL A 179 32.13 42.35 -19.68
N THR A 180 33.27 43.02 -19.54
CA THR A 180 34.39 42.95 -20.49
C THR A 180 35.34 41.83 -20.08
N TYR A 181 35.38 40.74 -20.86
CA TYR A 181 36.28 39.61 -20.67
C TYR A 181 37.60 39.84 -21.39
N ARG A 182 38.70 39.85 -20.64
CA ARG A 182 40.04 40.14 -21.16
C ARG A 182 40.83 38.89 -21.53
N CYS A 183 40.39 37.72 -21.07
CA CYS A 183 41.09 36.46 -21.31
C CYS A 183 40.14 35.41 -21.89
N ARG A 184 40.65 34.60 -22.83
CA ARG A 184 39.93 33.56 -23.56
C ARG A 184 40.81 32.33 -23.67
N ALA A 185 40.30 31.20 -23.20
CA ALA A 185 41.00 29.92 -23.28
C ALA A 185 40.13 28.88 -23.99
N SER A 186 40.70 28.08 -24.87
CA SER A 186 39.98 27.00 -25.54
C SER A 186 40.70 25.66 -25.41
N ALA A 187 39.93 24.59 -25.45
CA ALA A 187 40.39 23.21 -25.62
C ALA A 187 39.28 22.40 -26.29
N GLY A 188 39.63 21.67 -27.36
CA GLY A 188 38.66 20.89 -28.14
C GLY A 188 37.49 21.76 -28.61
N GLU A 189 36.29 21.39 -28.18
CA GLU A 189 35.03 22.05 -28.52
C GLU A 189 34.56 23.09 -27.49
N PHE A 190 35.41 23.48 -26.54
CA PHE A 190 35.09 24.40 -25.46
C PHE A 190 35.88 25.71 -25.52
N LEU A 191 35.20 26.80 -25.15
CA LEU A 191 35.75 28.14 -24.98
C LEU A 191 35.37 28.66 -23.59
N ILE A 192 36.34 29.20 -22.85
CA ILE A 192 36.13 29.87 -21.56
C ILE A 192 36.45 31.35 -21.72
N LEU A 193 35.48 32.21 -21.40
CA LEU A 193 35.66 33.65 -21.24
C LEU A 193 35.86 33.97 -19.76
N TYR A 194 36.94 34.68 -19.41
CA TYR A 194 37.26 34.98 -18.01
C TYR A 194 38.09 36.25 -17.84
N ASN A 195 38.18 36.70 -16.59
CA ASN A 195 39.11 37.73 -16.13
C ASN A 195 39.99 37.15 -15.02
N VAL A 196 41.24 37.61 -14.93
CA VAL A 196 42.15 37.26 -13.83
C VAL A 196 41.90 38.19 -12.64
N ALA A 197 41.73 37.63 -11.44
CA ALA A 197 41.56 38.37 -10.21
C ALA A 197 42.79 39.22 -9.89
N GLY A 198 42.58 40.49 -9.55
CA GLY A 198 43.67 41.41 -9.23
C GLY A 198 43.22 42.85 -8.99
N GLY A 199 43.93 43.57 -8.11
CA GLY A 199 43.65 44.99 -7.85
C GLY A 199 42.24 45.28 -7.29
N GLY A 200 41.66 44.34 -6.54
CA GLY A 200 40.30 44.45 -6.00
C GLY A 200 39.18 44.08 -6.99
N ARG A 201 39.52 43.61 -8.20
CA ARG A 201 38.56 43.12 -9.19
C ARG A 201 38.40 41.59 -9.06
N PRO A 202 37.16 41.07 -9.10
CA PRO A 202 36.91 39.63 -9.03
C PRO A 202 37.29 38.95 -10.34
N GLY A 203 37.52 37.63 -10.29
CA GLY A 203 37.94 36.81 -11.43
C GLY A 203 38.54 35.49 -10.99
N VAL A 204 39.07 34.71 -11.94
CA VAL A 204 39.81 33.48 -11.61
C VAL A 204 41.12 33.82 -10.92
N PRO A 205 41.64 32.98 -10.00
CA PRO A 205 42.89 33.29 -9.31
C PRO A 205 44.06 33.44 -10.30
N ALA A 206 45.02 34.31 -9.96
CA ALA A 206 46.19 34.59 -10.79
C ALA A 206 47.26 33.47 -10.79
N ASP A 207 46.92 32.28 -10.33
CA ASP A 207 47.83 31.15 -10.19
C ASP A 207 47.97 30.37 -11.51
N ALA A 208 48.94 30.78 -12.33
CA ALA A 208 49.20 30.12 -13.61
C ALA A 208 50.03 28.82 -13.47
N ASN A 209 49.79 27.89 -14.40
CA ASN A 209 50.67 26.76 -14.67
C ASN A 209 51.98 27.25 -15.33
N PRO A 210 53.05 26.41 -15.36
CA PRO A 210 54.27 26.74 -16.10
C PRO A 210 54.06 27.03 -17.59
N ASN A 211 52.93 26.57 -18.15
CA ASN A 211 52.52 26.83 -19.52
C ASN A 211 51.83 28.20 -19.70
N GLY A 212 51.72 29.05 -18.68
CA GLY A 212 51.13 30.39 -18.76
C GLY A 212 49.62 30.49 -18.54
N ARG A 213 48.88 29.38 -18.61
CA ARG A 213 47.42 29.34 -18.38
C ARG A 213 47.07 29.27 -16.89
N ALA A 214 46.05 30.01 -16.46
CA ALA A 214 45.50 29.93 -15.09
C ALA A 214 45.10 28.49 -14.72
N LYS A 215 45.47 28.01 -13.54
CA LYS A 215 45.20 26.64 -13.09
C LYS A 215 43.71 26.33 -13.05
N ALA A 216 42.91 27.24 -12.48
CA ALA A 216 41.45 27.16 -12.46
C ALA A 216 40.88 26.91 -13.87
N VAL A 217 41.34 27.68 -14.86
CA VAL A 217 40.87 27.58 -16.26
C VAL A 217 41.33 26.26 -16.91
N GLN A 218 42.55 25.80 -16.61
CA GLN A 218 43.02 24.50 -17.07
C GLN A 218 42.17 23.36 -16.50
N HIS A 219 41.81 23.42 -15.21
CA HIS A 219 40.94 22.43 -14.59
C HIS A 219 39.55 22.40 -15.22
N MET A 220 38.93 23.58 -15.43
CA MET A 220 37.62 23.66 -16.09
C MET A 220 37.64 23.10 -17.52
N LEU A 221 38.66 23.40 -18.32
CA LEU A 221 38.78 22.84 -19.68
C LEU A 221 38.99 21.32 -19.68
N ASN A 222 39.78 20.81 -18.73
CA ASN A 222 40.01 19.38 -18.58
C ASN A 222 38.72 18.65 -18.17
N SER A 223 37.99 19.20 -17.19
CA SER A 223 36.76 18.58 -16.67
C SER A 223 35.66 18.56 -17.73
N LEU A 224 35.49 19.64 -18.50
CA LEU A 224 34.59 19.69 -19.65
C LEU A 224 34.94 18.65 -20.73
N SER A 225 36.24 18.50 -21.04
CA SER A 225 36.71 17.53 -22.04
C SER A 225 36.44 16.08 -21.59
N VAL A 226 36.69 15.76 -20.32
CA VAL A 226 36.40 14.42 -19.78
C VAL A 226 34.90 14.16 -19.75
N ALA A 227 34.11 15.15 -19.32
CA ALA A 227 32.66 15.00 -19.20
C ALA A 227 31.99 14.80 -20.56
N VAL A 228 32.36 15.57 -21.59
CA VAL A 228 31.75 15.41 -22.93
C VAL A 228 32.01 14.02 -23.52
N ASP A 229 33.21 13.48 -23.35
CA ASP A 229 33.57 12.16 -23.85
C ASP A 229 32.76 11.08 -23.12
N GLU A 230 32.69 11.12 -21.79
CA GLU A 230 31.90 10.17 -21.01
C GLU A 230 30.40 10.28 -21.33
N TYR A 231 29.86 11.49 -21.48
CA TYR A 231 28.46 11.69 -21.83
C TYR A 231 28.14 11.08 -23.20
N ARG A 232 29.06 11.20 -24.16
CA ARG A 232 28.95 10.54 -25.47
C ARG A 232 29.03 9.02 -25.35
N GLU A 233 29.91 8.48 -24.50
CA GLU A 233 29.99 7.03 -24.23
C GLU A 233 28.71 6.47 -23.58
N MET A 234 28.06 7.26 -22.72
CA MET A 234 26.72 6.95 -22.19
C MET A 234 25.61 7.07 -23.25
N GLY A 235 25.95 7.52 -24.46
CA GLY A 235 25.07 7.63 -25.62
C GLY A 235 24.26 8.92 -25.69
N TYR A 236 24.66 9.97 -24.98
CA TYR A 236 24.07 11.29 -25.13
C TYR A 236 24.68 12.00 -26.34
N PRO A 237 23.89 12.42 -27.34
CA PRO A 237 24.39 13.22 -28.43
C PRO A 237 24.72 14.62 -27.89
N LEU A 238 25.97 15.05 -28.01
CA LEU A 238 26.42 16.41 -27.69
C LEU A 238 27.02 17.04 -28.95
N PRO A 239 26.20 17.35 -29.97
CA PRO A 239 26.70 17.93 -31.21
C PRO A 239 27.08 19.40 -31.00
N VAL A 240 28.28 19.76 -31.43
CA VAL A 240 28.74 21.16 -31.48
C VAL A 240 28.51 21.72 -32.88
N ARG A 241 28.08 22.99 -32.97
CA ARG A 241 27.95 23.67 -34.27
C ARG A 241 29.34 23.90 -34.89
N ASP A 242 29.42 23.76 -36.21
CA ASP A 242 30.70 23.91 -36.92
C ASP A 242 31.30 25.32 -36.70
N GLY A 243 32.58 25.36 -36.34
CA GLY A 243 33.30 26.59 -35.98
C GLY A 243 32.80 27.33 -34.73
N LYS A 244 31.89 26.73 -33.95
CA LYS A 244 31.17 27.38 -32.85
C LYS A 244 31.29 26.53 -31.57
N PRO A 245 32.35 26.68 -30.76
CA PRO A 245 32.51 25.90 -29.53
C PRO A 245 31.44 26.23 -28.48
N TRP A 246 31.18 25.28 -27.57
CA TRP A 246 30.42 25.52 -26.34
C TRP A 246 31.15 26.52 -25.46
N VAL A 247 30.41 27.45 -24.86
CA VAL A 247 31.02 28.56 -24.10
C VAL A 247 30.68 28.45 -22.62
N LEU A 248 31.71 28.57 -21.78
CA LEU A 248 31.60 28.85 -20.35
C LEU A 248 32.07 30.29 -20.10
N VAL A 249 31.28 31.05 -19.36
CA VAL A 249 31.58 32.44 -19.01
C VAL A 249 31.74 32.53 -17.50
N TYR A 250 32.95 32.88 -17.05
CA TYR A 250 33.26 33.04 -15.63
C TYR A 250 33.27 34.51 -15.22
N GLY A 251 32.56 34.84 -14.14
CA GLY A 251 32.45 36.17 -13.56
C GLY A 251 31.25 36.96 -14.05
N VAL A 252 30.09 36.29 -14.21
CA VAL A 252 28.80 36.92 -14.52
C VAL A 252 27.94 36.89 -13.26
N ASP A 253 27.82 38.02 -12.55
CA ASP A 253 27.04 38.09 -11.30
C ASP A 253 25.58 38.51 -11.52
N GLU A 254 25.26 39.02 -12.71
CA GLU A 254 23.90 39.38 -13.08
C GLU A 254 23.67 39.27 -14.60
N ILE A 255 22.45 38.92 -15.02
CA ILE A 255 22.00 39.13 -16.40
C ILE A 255 21.37 40.52 -16.49
N PRO A 256 21.91 41.46 -17.29
CA PRO A 256 21.31 42.78 -17.43
C PRO A 256 19.94 42.72 -18.13
N LEU A 257 18.88 43.24 -17.50
CA LEU A 257 17.57 43.44 -18.15
C LEU A 257 17.31 44.92 -18.47
N VAL A 258 16.40 45.15 -19.43
CA VAL A 258 16.02 46.48 -19.94
C VAL A 258 15.37 47.34 -18.84
N GLY A 259 16.03 48.40 -18.36
CA GLY A 259 15.47 49.30 -17.33
C GLY A 259 16.21 49.26 -15.99
N GLY A 260 17.39 48.62 -15.93
CA GLY A 260 18.29 48.70 -14.78
C GLY A 260 18.03 47.72 -13.65
N ALA A 261 17.12 46.75 -13.84
CA ALA A 261 16.98 45.61 -12.95
C ALA A 261 17.78 44.43 -13.52
N GLY A 262 18.86 44.00 -12.86
CA GLY A 262 19.59 42.78 -13.21
C GLY A 262 18.92 41.54 -12.59
N LEU A 263 19.01 40.38 -13.24
CA LEU A 263 18.73 39.10 -12.60
C LEU A 263 20.01 38.63 -11.91
N PRO A 264 20.07 38.59 -10.57
CA PRO A 264 21.27 38.14 -9.87
C PRO A 264 21.55 36.67 -10.18
N ILE A 265 22.83 36.35 -10.32
CA ILE A 265 23.34 35.00 -10.52
C ILE A 265 24.15 34.66 -9.27
N ASP A 266 23.51 33.98 -8.33
CA ASP A 266 24.13 33.57 -7.07
C ASP A 266 24.66 32.12 -7.11
N ALA A 267 24.29 31.39 -8.16
CA ALA A 267 24.73 30.01 -8.41
C ALA A 267 25.04 29.82 -9.90
N PRO A 268 25.93 28.88 -10.26
CA PRO A 268 26.16 28.50 -11.64
C PRO A 268 24.87 28.01 -12.29
N PHE A 269 24.71 28.28 -13.57
CA PHE A 269 23.57 27.79 -14.35
C PHE A 269 23.87 27.81 -15.84
N VAL A 270 23.12 27.00 -16.59
CA VAL A 270 23.17 27.00 -18.05
C VAL A 270 22.01 27.76 -18.65
N LEU A 271 22.34 28.78 -19.44
CA LEU A 271 21.39 29.38 -20.37
C LEU A 271 21.10 28.40 -21.50
N PRO A 272 19.83 28.06 -21.79
CA PRO A 272 19.49 27.16 -22.89
C PRO A 272 19.90 27.72 -24.27
N PHE A 273 20.17 29.02 -24.35
CA PHE A 273 20.66 29.72 -25.52
C PHE A 273 21.47 30.97 -25.14
N GLY A 274 22.66 31.12 -25.72
CA GLY A 274 23.60 32.21 -25.46
C GLY A 274 24.64 32.34 -26.56
N LEU A 275 25.92 32.44 -26.19
CA LEU A 275 27.03 32.60 -27.13
C LEU A 275 27.12 31.45 -28.13
N ASN A 276 27.62 31.76 -29.34
CA ASN A 276 27.77 30.79 -30.43
C ASN A 276 26.45 30.12 -30.83
N GLN A 277 25.31 30.76 -30.51
CA GLN A 277 23.96 30.29 -30.79
C GLN A 277 23.68 28.90 -30.20
N GLN A 278 24.26 28.66 -29.04
CA GLN A 278 24.25 27.41 -28.30
C GLN A 278 24.00 27.70 -26.82
N ALA A 279 23.64 26.68 -26.05
CA ALA A 279 23.57 26.80 -24.59
C ALA A 279 24.92 27.28 -24.02
N THR A 280 24.88 28.13 -23.01
CA THR A 280 26.07 28.79 -22.44
C THR A 280 26.08 28.60 -20.94
N MET A 281 27.18 28.09 -20.42
CA MET A 281 27.38 27.92 -18.97
C MET A 281 27.80 29.26 -18.37
N LEU A 282 27.06 29.75 -17.39
CA LEU A 282 27.36 31.00 -16.69
C LEU A 282 27.78 30.68 -15.26
N VAL A 283 28.93 31.23 -14.86
CA VAL A 283 29.51 31.02 -13.54
C VAL A 283 29.71 32.39 -12.88
N PRO A 284 29.07 32.66 -11.73
CA PRO A 284 29.27 33.92 -11.02
C PRO A 284 30.66 34.00 -10.37
N ASN A 285 31.07 35.21 -10.01
CA ASN A 285 32.30 35.41 -9.25
C ASN A 285 32.22 34.73 -7.88
N GLY A 286 33.37 34.27 -7.39
CA GLY A 286 33.47 33.64 -6.07
C GLY A 286 33.21 32.14 -6.05
N GLN A 287 32.79 31.54 -7.18
CA GLN A 287 32.77 30.09 -7.36
C GLN A 287 34.19 29.55 -7.51
N ASP A 288 34.51 28.48 -6.79
CA ASP A 288 35.82 27.85 -6.72
C ASP A 288 35.83 26.32 -6.93
N ASP A 289 34.68 25.73 -7.29
CA ASP A 289 34.53 24.32 -7.67
C ASP A 289 35.02 24.08 -9.13
N TRP A 290 36.31 24.19 -9.41
CA TRP A 290 36.84 24.27 -10.79
C TRP A 290 36.75 22.97 -11.62
N ASP A 291 36.53 21.82 -10.99
CA ASP A 291 36.42 20.51 -11.61
C ASP A 291 34.99 19.95 -11.54
N TYR A 292 34.33 20.02 -10.39
CA TYR A 292 32.96 19.50 -10.20
C TYR A 292 31.92 20.30 -11.01
N LEU A 293 31.93 21.62 -10.87
CA LEU A 293 30.89 22.50 -11.43
C LEU A 293 30.81 22.43 -12.97
N PRO A 294 31.92 22.48 -13.74
CA PRO A 294 31.81 22.40 -15.19
C PRO A 294 31.23 21.06 -15.69
N ARG A 295 31.43 19.97 -14.95
CA ARG A 295 30.83 18.66 -15.27
C ARG A 295 29.32 18.71 -15.09
N HIS A 296 28.87 19.21 -13.94
CA HIS A 296 27.45 19.38 -13.62
C HIS A 296 26.74 20.25 -14.65
N GLU A 297 27.28 21.45 -14.91
CA GLU A 297 26.68 22.40 -15.85
C GLU A 297 26.69 21.88 -17.29
N LEU A 298 27.73 21.16 -17.72
CA LEU A 298 27.74 20.55 -19.06
C LEU A 298 26.60 19.55 -19.26
N PHE A 299 26.17 18.85 -18.21
CA PHE A 299 25.04 17.93 -18.35
C PHE A 299 23.71 18.65 -18.59
N HIS A 300 23.53 19.88 -18.07
CA HIS A 300 22.37 20.70 -18.43
C HIS A 300 22.36 21.10 -19.92
N VAL A 301 23.53 21.32 -20.52
CA VAL A 301 23.64 21.54 -21.99
C VAL A 301 23.08 20.34 -22.76
N MET A 302 23.31 19.12 -22.28
CA MET A 302 22.71 17.90 -22.84
C MET A 302 21.19 17.90 -22.64
N GLN A 303 20.71 18.14 -21.42
CA GLN A 303 19.29 18.04 -21.08
C GLN A 303 18.42 18.98 -21.94
N TYR A 304 18.90 20.18 -22.25
CA TYR A 304 18.24 21.12 -23.17
C TYR A 304 18.17 20.66 -24.64
N GLN A 305 18.69 19.49 -24.98
CA GLN A 305 18.48 18.86 -26.29
C GLN A 305 17.28 17.90 -26.30
N TYR A 306 16.87 17.44 -25.11
CA TYR A 306 15.75 16.54 -24.93
C TYR A 306 14.47 17.26 -24.53
N TRP A 307 14.58 18.52 -24.14
CA TRP A 307 13.44 19.38 -23.84
C TRP A 307 13.38 20.54 -24.84
N ASP A 308 12.22 20.77 -25.47
CA ASP A 308 12.06 21.85 -26.45
C ASP A 308 12.47 23.19 -25.84
N ARG A 309 13.54 23.79 -26.38
CA ARG A 309 14.10 25.06 -25.92
C ARG A 309 13.11 26.22 -25.99
N SER A 310 12.10 26.13 -26.85
CA SER A 310 11.03 27.13 -26.94
C SER A 310 10.03 27.02 -25.80
N ASP A 311 9.78 25.81 -25.28
CA ASP A 311 8.96 25.57 -24.09
C ASP A 311 9.74 25.85 -22.80
N VAL A 312 11.01 25.42 -22.72
CA VAL A 312 11.94 25.82 -21.64
C VAL A 312 11.95 27.33 -21.48
N GLY A 313 12.04 28.05 -22.60
CA GLY A 313 12.07 29.51 -22.60
C GLY A 313 10.76 30.13 -22.14
N LEU A 314 9.62 29.64 -22.62
CA LEU A 314 8.28 30.08 -22.22
C LEU A 314 8.04 29.88 -20.71
N ASP A 315 8.46 28.74 -20.18
CA ASP A 315 8.31 28.39 -18.78
C ASP A 315 9.26 29.16 -17.87
N TYR A 316 10.54 29.26 -18.28
CA TYR A 316 11.56 30.09 -17.63
C TYR A 316 11.14 31.57 -17.56
N LEU A 317 10.48 32.09 -18.60
CA LEU A 317 9.94 33.46 -18.68
C LEU A 317 8.64 33.68 -17.94
N ALA A 318 7.74 32.70 -17.96
CA ALA A 318 6.45 32.81 -17.29
C ALA A 318 6.61 32.69 -15.78
N ASN A 319 7.61 31.93 -15.34
CA ASN A 319 7.62 31.34 -14.02
C ASN A 319 8.99 31.37 -13.32
N PHE A 320 9.82 32.37 -13.62
CA PHE A 320 11.24 32.55 -13.25
C PHE A 320 11.67 32.08 -11.83
N VAL A 321 10.76 31.82 -10.88
CA VAL A 321 11.09 31.25 -9.57
C VAL A 321 10.02 30.29 -8.96
N GLY A 322 9.08 29.69 -9.72
CA GLY A 322 8.05 28.83 -9.09
C GLY A 322 6.92 28.24 -9.93
N GLY A 323 7.14 28.04 -11.23
CA GLY A 323 6.12 27.47 -12.14
C GLY A 323 5.88 26.00 -11.87
N LYS A 324 4.63 25.54 -12.11
CA LYS A 324 4.29 24.12 -11.93
C LYS A 324 5.05 23.18 -12.88
N GLU A 325 5.39 23.63 -14.10
CA GLU A 325 6.01 22.79 -15.13
C GLU A 325 7.54 22.82 -15.06
N PHE A 326 8.17 24.00 -15.11
CA PHE A 326 9.60 24.14 -14.81
C PHE A 326 9.93 23.45 -13.48
N GLY A 327 9.06 23.66 -12.48
CA GLY A 327 8.97 22.96 -11.21
C GLY A 327 9.31 21.47 -11.31
N SER A 328 8.47 20.83 -12.08
CA SER A 328 8.50 19.40 -12.32
C SER A 328 9.67 18.92 -13.13
N MET A 329 10.31 19.77 -13.92
CA MET A 329 11.46 19.35 -14.71
C MET A 329 12.77 19.53 -13.95
N ASN A 330 12.93 20.64 -13.25
CA ASN A 330 14.19 21.00 -12.61
C ASN A 330 14.65 19.98 -11.57
N TRP A 331 13.73 19.40 -10.79
CA TRP A 331 14.15 18.42 -9.77
C TRP A 331 14.88 17.22 -10.40
N TRP A 332 14.44 16.79 -11.58
CA TRP A 332 15.06 15.70 -12.34
C TRP A 332 16.30 16.16 -13.10
N MET A 333 16.31 17.42 -13.59
CA MET A 333 17.50 18.03 -14.18
C MET A 333 18.67 18.01 -13.21
N GLU A 334 18.48 18.53 -12.00
CA GLU A 334 19.54 18.58 -10.98
C GLU A 334 19.93 17.17 -10.49
N ALA A 335 18.94 16.32 -10.22
CA ALA A 335 19.20 14.94 -9.78
C ALA A 335 20.03 14.15 -10.81
N THR A 336 19.75 14.31 -12.10
CA THR A 336 20.47 13.59 -13.15
C THR A 336 21.79 14.25 -13.54
N ALA A 337 21.96 15.56 -13.34
CA ALA A 337 23.24 16.25 -13.49
C ALA A 337 24.25 15.81 -12.40
N GLU A 338 23.79 15.68 -11.15
CA GLU A 338 24.60 15.13 -10.05
C GLU A 338 24.97 13.66 -10.29
N TRP A 339 23.99 12.85 -10.73
CA TRP A 339 24.22 11.45 -11.13
C TRP A 339 25.24 11.33 -12.27
N ALA A 340 25.13 12.17 -13.30
CA ALA A 340 26.01 12.15 -14.45
C ALA A 340 27.43 12.61 -14.09
N THR A 341 27.55 13.65 -13.26
CA THR A 341 28.83 14.13 -12.72
C THR A 341 29.55 13.00 -12.00
N ARG A 342 28.84 12.23 -11.15
CA ARG A 342 29.36 11.01 -10.53
C ARG A 342 29.86 9.99 -11.57
N GLN A 343 29.12 9.74 -12.64
CA GLN A 343 29.58 8.79 -13.67
C GLN A 343 30.93 9.19 -14.27
N THR A 344 31.16 10.49 -14.49
CA THR A 344 32.46 10.98 -15.01
C THR A 344 33.63 10.73 -14.06
N TYR A 345 33.40 10.73 -12.75
CA TYR A 345 34.42 10.40 -11.75
C TYR A 345 34.66 8.89 -11.62
N ALA A 346 33.60 8.09 -11.74
CA ALA A 346 33.69 6.63 -11.63
C ALA A 346 34.54 6.00 -12.75
N ARG A 347 34.69 6.70 -13.89
CA ARG A 347 35.33 6.20 -15.11
C ARG A 347 36.60 6.95 -15.50
N ALA A 348 37.16 7.76 -14.60
CA ALA A 348 38.16 8.78 -14.93
C ALA A 348 39.59 8.24 -15.24
N PRO A 349 40.19 8.62 -16.39
CA PRO A 349 41.63 8.49 -16.66
C PRO A 349 42.48 9.69 -16.15
N TYR A 350 41.86 10.72 -15.56
CA TYR A 350 42.50 11.95 -15.05
C TYR A 350 42.41 12.06 -13.52
N VAL A 351 43.35 12.77 -12.87
CA VAL A 351 43.38 13.01 -11.42
C VAL A 351 42.51 14.24 -11.08
N PRO A 352 41.32 14.09 -10.47
CA PRO A 352 40.45 15.22 -10.14
C PRO A 352 41.06 16.14 -9.08
N ILE A 353 40.49 17.34 -8.90
CA ILE A 353 40.88 18.21 -7.77
C ILE A 353 40.49 17.50 -6.47
N PRO A 354 41.43 17.21 -5.56
CA PRO A 354 41.12 16.45 -4.35
C PRO A 354 40.02 17.10 -3.51
N GLY A 355 38.95 16.36 -3.26
CA GLY A 355 37.77 16.79 -2.52
C GLY A 355 36.58 17.13 -3.41
N GLU A 356 36.82 17.65 -4.62
CA GLU A 356 35.72 18.03 -5.53
C GLU A 356 34.97 16.81 -6.07
N GLU A 357 35.61 15.65 -6.16
CA GLU A 357 34.97 14.40 -6.57
C GLU A 357 33.83 13.94 -5.65
N LYS A 358 33.72 14.56 -4.47
CA LYS A 358 32.71 14.26 -3.44
C LYS A 358 31.58 15.28 -3.40
N LEU A 359 31.71 16.42 -4.09
CA LEU A 359 30.77 17.52 -3.98
C LEU A 359 29.38 17.16 -4.51
N TYR A 360 29.27 16.27 -5.49
CA TYR A 360 27.98 15.79 -6.00
C TYR A 360 27.09 15.17 -4.90
N ALA A 361 27.71 14.61 -3.86
CA ALA A 361 27.02 13.95 -2.77
C ALA A 361 26.70 14.89 -1.59
N ARG A 362 27.07 16.18 -1.64
CA ARG A 362 26.96 17.10 -0.49
C ARG A 362 25.51 17.29 -0.02
N ASN A 363 24.55 17.19 -0.93
CA ASN A 363 23.13 17.42 -0.67
C ASN A 363 22.33 16.15 -0.33
N VAL A 364 22.98 14.99 -0.13
CA VAL A 364 22.31 13.74 0.31
C VAL A 364 21.50 13.94 1.60
N TYR A 365 21.99 14.79 2.51
CA TYR A 365 21.31 15.10 3.76
C TYR A 365 19.93 15.74 3.54
N ASP A 366 19.75 16.58 2.52
CA ASP A 366 18.50 17.32 2.32
C ASP A 366 17.32 16.41 1.99
N VAL A 367 17.57 15.29 1.31
CA VAL A 367 16.59 14.26 0.99
C VAL A 367 16.38 13.31 2.16
N LEU A 368 17.47 12.76 2.70
CA LEU A 368 17.40 11.69 3.71
C LEU A 368 17.05 12.19 5.12
N SER A 369 17.18 13.50 5.40
CA SER A 369 16.68 14.13 6.63
C SER A 369 15.17 14.38 6.59
N LYS A 370 14.55 14.38 5.41
CA LYS A 370 13.12 14.65 5.19
C LYS A 370 12.47 13.59 4.28
N PRO A 371 12.51 12.30 4.64
CA PRO A 371 12.03 11.24 3.75
C PRO A 371 10.54 11.33 3.43
N GLY A 372 9.74 12.03 4.24
CA GLY A 372 8.31 12.25 4.00
C GLY A 372 7.97 13.34 2.98
N ALA A 373 8.97 14.06 2.45
CA ALA A 373 8.79 15.05 1.39
C ALA A 373 8.35 14.39 0.08
N ALA A 374 7.84 15.17 -0.87
CA ALA A 374 7.50 14.64 -2.19
C ALA A 374 8.76 14.12 -2.89
N LEU A 375 8.63 13.03 -3.66
CA LEU A 375 9.75 12.47 -4.41
C LEU A 375 10.38 13.50 -5.36
N ASN A 376 9.53 14.30 -5.99
CA ASN A 376 9.88 15.37 -6.91
C ASN A 376 9.90 16.76 -6.25
N SER A 377 10.10 16.84 -4.94
CA SER A 377 10.17 18.12 -4.25
C SER A 377 11.33 18.96 -4.77
N TRP A 378 11.09 20.27 -4.87
CA TRP A 378 12.07 21.24 -5.33
C TRP A 378 12.04 22.48 -4.43
N GLY A 379 13.20 22.88 -3.90
CA GLY A 379 13.39 24.06 -3.04
C GLY A 379 13.69 25.41 -3.72
N GLY A 380 13.56 25.54 -5.05
CA GLY A 380 13.98 26.75 -5.81
C GLY A 380 15.40 26.66 -6.39
N LEU A 381 15.80 27.66 -7.18
CA LEU A 381 17.12 27.68 -7.84
C LEU A 381 18.26 27.83 -6.84
N GLY A 382 19.42 27.20 -7.11
CA GLY A 382 20.65 27.38 -6.34
C GLY A 382 20.73 26.61 -5.01
N GLY A 383 19.76 25.74 -4.70
CA GLY A 383 19.81 24.83 -3.55
C GLY A 383 18.53 24.01 -3.37
N GLY A 384 18.60 22.91 -2.60
CA GLY A 384 17.43 22.14 -2.21
C GLY A 384 17.54 20.62 -2.45
N PRO A 385 16.47 19.87 -2.12
CA PRO A 385 16.47 18.41 -2.15
C PRO A 385 16.71 17.80 -3.54
N GLN A 386 16.51 18.57 -4.61
CA GLN A 386 16.70 18.10 -5.98
C GLN A 386 18.12 17.65 -6.30
N TYR A 387 19.14 18.27 -5.71
CA TYR A 387 20.53 17.86 -5.89
C TYR A 387 20.79 16.50 -5.21
N GLY A 388 20.30 16.32 -3.99
CA GLY A 388 20.39 15.03 -3.26
C GLY A 388 19.54 13.92 -3.87
N ALA A 389 18.59 14.25 -4.75
CA ALA A 389 17.70 13.28 -5.37
C ALA A 389 18.39 12.38 -6.40
N PHE A 390 19.68 12.61 -6.72
CA PHE A 390 20.50 11.72 -7.56
C PHE A 390 20.51 10.26 -7.08
N LEU A 391 20.21 10.01 -5.81
CA LEU A 391 20.02 8.67 -5.26
C LEU A 391 18.96 7.85 -6.03
N LEU A 392 17.95 8.51 -6.61
CA LEU A 392 16.92 7.86 -7.42
C LEU A 392 17.44 7.39 -8.79
N PRO A 393 18.03 8.24 -9.67
CA PRO A 393 18.62 7.77 -10.92
C PRO A 393 19.74 6.75 -10.70
N THR A 394 20.54 6.88 -9.63
CA THR A 394 21.48 5.82 -9.21
C THR A 394 20.74 4.50 -8.94
N TYR A 395 19.72 4.52 -8.06
CA TYR A 395 18.96 3.30 -7.73
C TYR A 395 18.36 2.66 -8.99
N LEU A 396 17.72 3.46 -9.85
CA LEU A 396 17.04 2.98 -11.05
C LEU A 396 18.02 2.37 -12.06
N THR A 397 19.17 3.00 -12.29
CA THR A 397 20.20 2.47 -13.21
C THR A 397 20.83 1.17 -12.70
N GLU A 398 21.02 1.01 -11.39
CA GLU A 398 21.46 -0.26 -10.80
C GLU A 398 20.39 -1.37 -10.89
N GLN A 399 19.10 -1.00 -10.82
CA GLN A 399 17.99 -1.95 -10.98
C GLN A 399 17.88 -2.49 -12.40
N VAL A 400 18.31 -1.73 -13.41
CA VAL A 400 18.12 -2.06 -14.82
C VAL A 400 19.44 -2.11 -15.59
N ASP A 401 19.86 -0.99 -16.17
CA ASP A 401 21.12 -0.72 -16.84
C ASP A 401 21.37 0.81 -16.89
N PRO A 402 22.59 1.26 -17.26
CA PRO A 402 22.95 2.69 -17.29
C PRO A 402 22.12 3.57 -18.24
N SER A 403 21.39 2.99 -19.19
CA SER A 403 20.61 3.75 -20.19
C SER A 403 19.28 4.27 -19.64
N PHE A 404 18.88 3.88 -18.42
CA PHE A 404 17.58 4.28 -17.86
C PHE A 404 17.40 5.79 -17.86
N VAL A 405 18.38 6.54 -17.35
CA VAL A 405 18.32 8.00 -17.28
C VAL A 405 18.19 8.61 -18.68
N ARG A 406 19.00 8.13 -19.64
CA ARG A 406 18.90 8.58 -21.03
C ARG A 406 17.51 8.34 -21.61
N ARG A 407 16.92 7.17 -21.35
CA ARG A 407 15.56 6.83 -21.80
C ARG A 407 14.48 7.69 -21.18
N THR A 408 14.66 8.15 -19.93
CA THR A 408 13.74 9.15 -19.38
C THR A 408 13.81 10.45 -20.17
N TRP A 409 15.00 10.92 -20.55
CA TRP A 409 15.16 12.11 -21.38
C TRP A 409 14.65 11.90 -22.82
N GLU A 410 14.89 10.73 -23.43
CA GLU A 410 14.28 10.36 -24.72
C GLU A 410 12.75 10.37 -24.64
N SER A 411 12.17 9.88 -23.53
CA SER A 411 10.73 9.93 -23.28
C SER A 411 10.20 11.36 -23.17
N VAL A 412 10.91 12.25 -22.46
CA VAL A 412 10.58 13.69 -22.42
C VAL A 412 10.53 14.28 -23.84
N ARG A 413 11.54 13.98 -24.67
CA ARG A 413 11.65 14.50 -26.05
C ARG A 413 10.58 13.93 -26.99
N ASP A 414 10.43 12.62 -26.99
CA ASP A 414 9.68 11.89 -28.02
C ASP A 414 8.19 11.79 -27.69
N HIS A 415 7.82 12.00 -26.42
CA HIS A 415 6.45 11.85 -25.92
C HIS A 415 5.92 13.07 -25.15
N ASP A 416 6.70 14.15 -25.03
CA ASP A 416 6.30 15.38 -24.30
C ASP A 416 5.94 15.10 -22.83
N HIS A 417 6.65 14.16 -22.21
CA HIS A 417 6.41 13.75 -20.82
C HIS A 417 7.12 14.67 -19.82
N LEU A 418 6.48 14.91 -18.67
CA LEU A 418 7.20 15.38 -17.48
C LEU A 418 7.98 14.23 -16.81
N PRO A 419 8.98 14.50 -15.94
CA PRO A 419 9.87 13.45 -15.44
C PRO A 419 9.19 12.26 -14.77
N ILE A 420 8.10 12.47 -14.03
CA ILE A 420 7.37 11.37 -13.40
C ILE A 420 6.71 10.45 -14.44
N GLU A 421 6.20 11.01 -15.53
CA GLU A 421 5.66 10.24 -16.66
C GLU A 421 6.76 9.53 -17.41
N ALA A 422 7.89 10.21 -17.66
CA ALA A 422 9.06 9.62 -18.31
C ALA A 422 9.65 8.45 -17.51
N ILE A 423 9.71 8.55 -16.17
CA ILE A 423 10.15 7.46 -15.28
C ILE A 423 9.16 6.29 -15.36
N ARG A 424 7.85 6.55 -15.35
CA ARG A 424 6.82 5.51 -15.51
C ARG A 424 6.93 4.80 -16.85
N HIS A 425 6.96 5.56 -17.94
CA HIS A 425 7.11 5.06 -19.30
C HIS A 425 8.38 4.21 -19.46
N THR A 426 9.50 4.70 -18.95
CA THR A 426 10.78 3.96 -19.00
C THR A 426 10.71 2.67 -18.18
N ALA A 427 10.22 2.72 -16.94
CA ALA A 427 10.07 1.54 -16.08
C ALA A 427 9.15 0.48 -16.70
N GLU A 428 8.03 0.90 -17.29
CA GLU A 428 7.11 0.03 -18.02
C GLU A 428 7.79 -0.65 -19.21
N GLY A 429 8.67 0.07 -19.92
CA GLY A 429 9.46 -0.49 -21.00
C GLY A 429 10.42 -1.61 -20.57
N TYR A 430 10.82 -1.63 -19.29
CA TYR A 430 11.56 -2.74 -18.66
C TYR A 430 10.65 -3.80 -18.02
N GLY A 431 9.33 -3.65 -18.09
CA GLY A 431 8.36 -4.51 -17.43
C GLY A 431 8.34 -4.36 -15.90
N LEU A 432 8.76 -3.19 -15.39
CA LEU A 432 8.82 -2.88 -13.97
C LEU A 432 7.63 -1.98 -13.56
N ASN A 433 7.25 -2.07 -12.29
CA ASN A 433 6.22 -1.22 -11.69
C ASN A 433 6.89 -0.16 -10.81
N VAL A 434 6.65 1.12 -11.10
CA VAL A 434 7.19 2.24 -10.32
C VAL A 434 6.78 2.18 -8.85
N THR A 435 5.57 1.69 -8.55
CA THR A 435 5.06 1.50 -7.18
C THR A 435 5.97 0.60 -6.35
N ASP A 436 6.45 -0.50 -6.96
CA ASP A 436 7.32 -1.47 -6.27
C ASP A 436 8.77 -0.95 -6.21
N LEU A 437 9.21 -0.24 -7.26
CA LEU A 437 10.51 0.43 -7.27
C LEU A 437 10.62 1.50 -6.18
N LEU A 438 9.55 2.25 -5.88
CA LEU A 438 9.56 3.24 -4.80
C LEU A 438 9.79 2.61 -3.43
N LEU A 439 9.15 1.48 -3.12
CA LEU A 439 9.40 0.79 -1.86
C LEU A 439 10.85 0.30 -1.78
N GLY A 440 11.36 -0.28 -2.87
CA GLY A 440 12.74 -0.73 -2.97
C GLY A 440 13.76 0.40 -2.80
N TYR A 441 13.52 1.55 -3.45
CA TYR A 441 14.30 2.78 -3.32
C TYR A 441 14.35 3.28 -1.87
N HIS A 442 13.20 3.36 -1.20
CA HIS A 442 13.14 3.81 0.19
C HIS A 442 13.79 2.82 1.17
N ILE A 443 13.74 1.52 0.88
CA ILE A 443 14.50 0.50 1.62
C ILE A 443 16.00 0.65 1.36
N ALA A 444 16.43 0.90 0.11
CA ALA A 444 17.83 1.12 -0.25
C ALA A 444 18.39 2.36 0.46
N ASN A 445 17.64 3.48 0.44
CA ASN A 445 17.94 4.69 1.21
C ASN A 445 18.12 4.39 2.70
N TYR A 446 17.21 3.63 3.30
CA TYR A 446 17.30 3.28 4.71
C TYR A 446 18.55 2.45 5.04
N ARG A 447 18.97 1.63 4.08
CA ARG A 447 20.06 0.67 4.22
C ARG A 447 21.43 1.17 3.78
N LEU A 448 21.57 2.44 3.34
CA LEU A 448 22.82 3.11 2.93
C LEU A 448 24.04 2.58 3.71
N ALA A 449 24.86 1.73 3.10
CA ALA A 449 25.47 0.58 3.82
C ALA A 449 26.82 0.84 4.52
N LYS A 450 27.14 0.11 5.62
CA LYS A 450 28.56 -0.17 5.98
C LYS A 450 29.01 -1.56 5.60
N ALA A 451 28.12 -2.54 5.53
CA ALA A 451 28.52 -3.77 4.88
C ALA A 451 27.29 -4.51 4.37
N ASN A 452 27.28 -4.76 3.06
CA ASN A 452 26.61 -5.90 2.44
C ASN A 452 27.19 -7.26 2.95
N ALA A 453 27.69 -7.34 4.20
CA ALA A 453 28.46 -8.47 4.72
C ALA A 453 27.70 -9.27 5.77
N ALA A 454 27.01 -10.30 5.29
CA ALA A 454 27.32 -11.73 5.48
C ALA A 454 26.82 -12.39 4.19
N PRO A 455 27.48 -13.41 3.62
CA PRO A 455 27.47 -13.66 2.17
C PRO A 455 26.03 -13.70 1.66
N ALA A 456 25.63 -12.64 0.96
CA ALA A 456 24.43 -12.71 0.16
C ALA A 456 24.67 -13.85 -0.84
N PRO A 457 23.73 -14.79 -1.00
CA PRO A 457 23.94 -15.92 -1.89
C PRO A 457 24.35 -15.48 -3.29
N THR A 458 23.91 -14.29 -3.72
CA THR A 458 24.34 -13.56 -4.92
C THR A 458 24.12 -12.03 -4.75
N VAL A 459 24.79 -11.20 -5.56
CA VAL A 459 24.49 -9.76 -5.70
C VAL A 459 23.02 -9.52 -6.05
N ASP A 460 22.43 -10.41 -6.86
CA ASP A 460 21.02 -10.34 -7.28
C ASP A 460 20.03 -10.36 -6.11
N ALA A 461 20.35 -11.06 -5.02
CA ALA A 461 19.46 -11.16 -3.85
C ALA A 461 19.23 -9.80 -3.17
N TRP A 462 20.14 -8.84 -3.38
CA TRP A 462 20.06 -7.50 -2.81
C TRP A 462 19.72 -6.41 -3.80
N ARG A 463 19.68 -6.73 -5.09
CA ARG A 463 19.53 -5.75 -6.18
C ARG A 463 18.42 -4.75 -5.86
N GLY A 464 17.23 -5.23 -5.48
CA GLY A 464 16.07 -4.38 -5.17
C GLY A 464 16.13 -3.53 -3.90
N TYR A 465 17.11 -3.72 -3.01
CA TYR A 465 17.06 -3.19 -1.65
C TYR A 465 18.35 -2.50 -1.17
N GLY A 466 19.32 -2.25 -2.03
CA GLY A 466 20.54 -1.55 -1.66
C GLY A 466 21.22 -0.89 -2.84
N TYR A 467 22.33 -0.22 -2.56
CA TYR A 467 23.19 0.40 -3.56
C TYR A 467 24.43 -0.46 -3.82
N SER A 468 24.85 -0.56 -5.08
CA SER A 468 26.11 -1.19 -5.49
C SER A 468 27.27 -0.19 -5.67
N ASP A 469 26.95 1.10 -5.78
CA ASP A 469 27.91 2.18 -5.94
C ASP A 469 28.93 2.24 -4.79
N ALA A 470 30.21 2.38 -5.15
CA ALA A 470 31.33 2.45 -4.22
C ALA A 470 31.23 3.65 -3.25
N ASP A 471 30.52 4.72 -3.63
CA ASP A 471 30.37 5.93 -2.83
C ASP A 471 29.20 5.88 -1.84
N ALA A 472 28.46 4.77 -1.75
CA ALA A 472 27.42 4.62 -0.72
C ALA A 472 27.97 4.90 0.71
N SER A 473 29.26 4.63 0.93
CA SER A 473 29.96 4.96 2.18
C SER A 473 30.15 6.47 2.40
N LEU A 474 30.44 7.24 1.33
CA LEU A 474 30.53 8.69 1.31
C LEU A 474 29.15 9.31 1.59
N TRP A 475 28.11 8.86 0.88
CA TRP A 475 26.74 9.38 1.03
C TRP A 475 26.26 9.28 2.47
N ARG A 476 26.57 8.15 3.12
CA ARG A 476 26.30 8.00 4.54
C ARG A 476 27.20 8.87 5.42
N GLY A 477 28.46 9.04 5.05
CA GLY A 477 29.36 9.98 5.72
C GLY A 477 28.74 11.38 5.83
N ASN A 478 28.07 11.83 4.76
CA ASN A 478 27.37 13.12 4.70
C ASN A 478 26.09 13.18 5.57
N LEU A 479 25.63 12.06 6.13
CA LEU A 479 24.53 12.04 7.10
C LEU A 479 25.01 12.14 8.55
N VAL A 480 26.31 11.95 8.81
CA VAL A 480 26.87 11.94 10.17
C VAL A 480 26.80 13.33 10.79
N GLY A 481 26.39 13.42 12.05
CA GLY A 481 26.31 14.69 12.80
C GLY A 481 25.00 15.46 12.61
N GLY A 482 24.18 15.09 11.61
CA GLY A 482 22.84 15.64 11.43
C GLY A 482 21.84 15.13 12.49
N SER A 483 21.05 16.05 13.05
CA SER A 483 19.98 15.69 13.99
C SER A 483 18.93 14.83 13.28
N GLY A 484 18.63 13.65 13.83
CA GLY A 484 17.65 12.70 13.25
C GLY A 484 18.24 11.68 12.27
N THR A 485 19.33 12.00 11.56
CA THR A 485 20.04 11.07 10.67
C THR A 485 21.26 10.41 11.31
N SER A 486 21.69 10.91 12.48
CA SER A 486 22.81 10.35 13.24
C SER A 486 22.64 8.86 13.52
N GLY A 487 23.78 8.17 13.67
CA GLY A 487 23.78 6.76 14.01
C GLY A 487 23.25 6.46 15.42
N ASP A 488 22.84 5.21 15.63
CA ASP A 488 22.34 4.70 16.90
C ASP A 488 22.85 3.27 17.18
N ALA A 489 22.13 2.50 18.01
CA ALA A 489 22.47 1.13 18.37
C ALA A 489 22.52 0.14 17.19
N LEU A 490 21.97 0.48 16.01
CA LEU A 490 22.14 -0.31 14.78
C LEU A 490 23.41 0.04 13.99
N GLY A 491 24.11 1.12 14.38
CA GLY A 491 25.37 1.57 13.81
C GLY A 491 25.20 2.37 12.51
N GLY A 492 26.10 3.35 12.31
CA GLY A 492 26.15 4.19 11.11
C GLY A 492 25.00 5.20 10.98
N ALA A 493 25.22 6.29 10.26
CA ALA A 493 24.15 7.24 9.95
C ALA A 493 23.14 6.62 8.97
N ARG A 494 21.87 7.00 9.08
CA ARG A 494 20.72 6.46 8.32
C ARG A 494 19.71 7.59 8.09
N PRO A 495 18.73 7.44 7.17
CA PRO A 495 17.67 8.43 7.01
C PRO A 495 16.92 8.72 8.32
N ALA A 496 16.31 9.91 8.38
CA ALA A 496 15.54 10.36 9.52
C ALA A 496 14.40 9.38 9.83
N ARG A 497 14.27 8.99 11.09
CA ARG A 497 13.39 7.89 11.51
C ARG A 497 12.82 8.13 12.90
N LYS A 498 11.67 7.53 13.18
CA LYS A 498 11.05 7.52 14.51
C LYS A 498 11.44 6.22 15.21
N SER A 499 11.94 6.30 16.45
CA SER A 499 12.36 5.11 17.20
C SER A 499 11.50 4.91 18.44
N HIS A 500 11.02 3.68 18.61
CA HIS A 500 10.04 3.31 19.63
C HIS A 500 10.58 2.15 20.46
N SER A 501 10.44 2.23 21.78
CA SER A 501 10.67 1.09 22.66
C SER A 501 9.39 0.29 22.77
N THR A 502 9.38 -0.94 22.26
CA THR A 502 8.19 -1.78 22.12
C THR A 502 8.30 -2.97 23.07
N ALA A 503 7.69 -2.85 24.25
CA ALA A 503 7.61 -3.94 25.21
C ALA A 503 6.49 -4.92 24.82
N ALA A 504 6.61 -6.20 25.20
CA ALA A 504 5.53 -7.15 24.97
C ALA A 504 4.26 -6.77 25.73
N GLY A 505 3.11 -7.06 25.14
CA GLY A 505 1.78 -6.68 25.62
C GLY A 505 1.40 -5.22 25.33
N THR A 506 2.25 -4.44 24.66
CA THR A 506 1.95 -3.03 24.32
C THR A 506 1.24 -2.89 22.99
N GLN A 507 0.50 -1.80 22.87
CA GLN A 507 -0.15 -1.36 21.64
C GLN A 507 0.09 0.15 21.44
N ALA A 508 0.20 0.57 20.19
CA ALA A 508 0.34 1.97 19.82
C ALA A 508 -0.25 2.22 18.43
N GLU A 509 -0.82 3.42 18.26
CA GLU A 509 -1.20 3.96 16.96
C GLU A 509 -0.21 5.08 16.61
N TYR A 510 0.33 5.04 15.39
CA TYR A 510 1.19 6.09 14.85
C TYR A 510 0.54 6.71 13.63
N GLN A 511 0.58 8.04 13.55
CA GLN A 511 0.08 8.80 12.41
C GLN A 511 1.22 9.57 11.76
N ASP A 512 1.33 9.43 10.45
CA ASP A 512 2.41 9.99 9.65
C ASP A 512 1.83 10.78 8.48
N ILE A 513 2.27 12.03 8.35
CA ILE A 513 1.93 12.87 7.21
C ILE A 513 2.99 12.66 6.14
N LEU A 514 2.58 12.13 5.00
CA LEU A 514 3.43 11.93 3.82
C LEU A 514 2.97 12.83 2.68
N ARG A 515 3.93 13.18 1.83
CA ARG A 515 3.70 13.76 0.50
C ARG A 515 3.89 12.70 -0.58
N LYS A 516 3.40 12.97 -1.79
CA LYS A 516 3.35 11.98 -2.89
C LYS A 516 4.76 11.46 -3.22
N GLY A 517 4.94 10.15 -3.19
CA GLY A 517 6.24 9.47 -3.37
C GLY A 517 7.15 9.44 -2.13
N GLY A 518 6.78 10.13 -1.05
CA GLY A 518 7.53 10.16 0.20
C GLY A 518 7.42 8.87 1.02
N ALA A 519 8.20 8.80 2.10
CA ALA A 519 8.28 7.66 3.00
C ALA A 519 8.44 8.05 4.47
N VAL A 520 8.13 7.10 5.34
CA VAL A 520 8.42 7.17 6.79
C VAL A 520 9.06 5.87 7.27
N TYR A 521 9.95 6.03 8.24
CA TYR A 521 10.68 4.94 8.86
C TYR A 521 10.40 4.87 10.36
N HIS A 522 9.97 3.71 10.86
CA HIS A 522 9.77 3.43 12.28
C HIS A 522 10.67 2.29 12.74
N ASP A 523 11.57 2.54 13.68
CA ASP A 523 12.35 1.52 14.38
C ASP A 523 11.61 1.06 15.65
N PHE A 524 11.06 -0.15 15.64
CA PHE A 524 10.51 -0.79 16.82
C PHE A 524 11.58 -1.63 17.51
N ARG A 525 12.00 -1.20 18.71
CA ARG A 525 13.07 -1.85 19.49
C ARG A 525 12.47 -2.71 20.58
N ALA A 526 12.78 -4.01 20.56
CA ALA A 526 12.32 -4.91 21.61
C ALA A 526 12.91 -4.50 22.97
N VAL A 527 12.12 -4.56 24.04
CA VAL A 527 12.56 -4.20 25.39
C VAL A 527 13.07 -5.42 26.14
N LYS A 528 14.24 -5.27 26.78
CA LYS A 528 14.87 -6.33 27.59
C LYS A 528 13.90 -6.85 28.64
N ASN A 529 13.80 -8.17 28.76
CA ASN A 529 12.95 -8.88 29.72
C ASN A 529 11.43 -8.60 29.63
N SER A 530 10.89 -8.16 28.48
CA SER A 530 9.46 -7.82 28.38
C SER A 530 8.53 -8.95 27.90
N GLY A 531 9.03 -9.96 27.18
CA GLY A 531 8.22 -11.05 26.61
C GLY A 531 8.12 -12.32 27.46
N ASP A 532 7.73 -13.43 26.83
CA ASP A 532 7.59 -14.74 27.46
C ASP A 532 8.96 -15.34 27.81
N ALA A 533 9.23 -15.51 29.10
CA ALA A 533 10.50 -16.01 29.62
C ALA A 533 10.84 -17.43 29.13
N SER A 534 9.85 -18.26 28.79
CA SER A 534 10.05 -19.64 28.34
C SER A 534 10.75 -19.75 26.98
N CYS A 535 10.67 -18.70 26.16
CA CYS A 535 11.32 -18.58 24.86
C CYS A 535 12.43 -17.50 24.85
N GLY A 536 12.93 -17.10 26.02
CA GLY A 536 13.96 -16.06 26.12
C GLY A 536 13.40 -14.64 26.02
N TYR A 537 12.24 -14.39 26.64
CA TYR A 537 11.51 -13.13 26.63
C TYR A 537 11.01 -12.70 25.24
N CYS A 538 10.51 -13.67 24.46
CA CYS A 538 10.01 -13.42 23.11
C CYS A 538 8.56 -12.92 23.09
N SER A 539 8.21 -12.20 22.03
CA SER A 539 6.86 -11.75 21.71
C SER A 539 6.63 -11.87 20.20
N THR A 540 5.45 -11.54 19.70
CA THR A 540 5.21 -11.35 18.27
C THR A 540 4.82 -9.91 18.01
N LEU A 541 5.55 -9.22 17.13
CA LEU A 541 5.22 -7.87 16.71
C LEU A 541 4.28 -7.93 15.51
N LEU A 542 3.12 -7.31 15.65
CA LEU A 542 2.08 -7.15 14.64
C LEU A 542 2.09 -5.68 14.20
N VAL A 543 2.31 -5.44 12.92
CA VAL A 543 2.32 -4.10 12.33
C VAL A 543 1.22 -4.04 11.26
N ASP A 544 0.08 -3.51 11.64
CA ASP A 544 -1.09 -3.30 10.79
C ASP A 544 -0.95 -1.95 10.09
N THR A 545 -0.67 -2.01 8.79
CA THR A 545 -0.50 -0.84 7.93
C THR A 545 -1.81 -0.36 7.34
N THR A 546 -2.93 -0.97 7.71
CA THR A 546 -4.26 -0.87 7.09
C THR A 546 -4.22 -1.22 5.61
N LYS A 547 -5.31 -1.77 5.07
CA LYS A 547 -5.39 -2.10 3.65
C LYS A 547 -5.57 -0.81 2.82
N ASP A 548 -4.46 -0.18 2.45
CA ASP A 548 -4.43 1.01 1.59
C ASP A 548 -3.72 0.70 0.27
N THR A 549 -4.42 0.85 -0.85
CA THR A 549 -3.90 0.55 -2.19
C THR A 549 -2.77 1.46 -2.62
N ASN A 550 -2.71 2.68 -2.07
CA ASN A 550 -1.71 3.72 -2.35
C ASN A 550 -0.55 3.68 -1.36
N ARG A 551 -0.52 2.67 -0.48
CA ARG A 551 0.54 2.46 0.48
C ARG A 551 1.30 1.20 0.11
N ARG A 552 2.62 1.25 0.19
CA ARG A 552 3.47 0.05 0.23
C ARG A 552 4.31 0.06 1.48
N SER A 553 4.51 -1.12 2.06
CA SER A 553 5.20 -1.24 3.33
C SER A 553 5.96 -2.55 3.42
N ALA A 554 7.05 -2.53 4.18
CA ALA A 554 7.80 -3.72 4.56
C ALA A 554 8.44 -3.49 5.93
N VAL A 555 8.65 -4.58 6.67
CA VAL A 555 9.45 -4.57 7.90
C VAL A 555 10.80 -5.22 7.63
N ILE A 556 11.88 -4.50 7.93
CA ILE A 556 13.26 -4.99 7.89
C ILE A 556 13.63 -5.41 9.31
N VAL A 557 13.96 -6.68 9.51
CA VAL A 557 14.35 -7.20 10.83
C VAL A 557 15.88 -7.18 10.99
N TRP A 558 16.35 -6.46 12.01
CA TRP A 558 17.74 -6.32 12.39
C TRP A 558 18.04 -7.19 13.62
N SER A 559 19.17 -7.89 13.58
CA SER A 559 19.67 -8.74 14.68
C SER A 559 18.67 -9.77 15.21
N PRO A 560 18.26 -10.75 14.37
CA PRO A 560 17.28 -11.76 14.73
C PRO A 560 17.71 -12.62 15.94
N THR A 561 16.72 -13.29 16.52
CA THR A 561 16.79 -14.12 17.74
C THR A 561 17.97 -15.11 17.73
N GLY A 562 18.72 -15.21 18.84
CA GLY A 562 19.91 -16.07 18.98
C GLY A 562 21.27 -15.33 18.95
N SER A 563 21.27 -14.00 18.85
CA SER A 563 22.48 -13.17 18.85
C SER A 563 23.01 -12.96 20.29
N THR A 564 24.22 -13.41 20.60
CA THR A 564 24.89 -13.17 21.90
C THR A 564 25.44 -11.75 21.98
N GLY A 565 24.81 -10.85 22.74
CA GLY A 565 25.37 -9.53 23.04
C GLY A 565 25.36 -8.51 21.88
N THR A 566 25.78 -7.28 22.20
CA THR A 566 25.56 -5.96 21.54
C THR A 566 25.41 -5.97 20.00
N LEU A 567 24.27 -5.46 19.48
CA LEU A 567 23.88 -5.27 18.04
C LEU A 567 25.04 -4.80 17.12
N ALA A 568 25.12 -5.11 15.81
CA ALA A 568 24.08 -5.39 14.81
C ALA A 568 24.47 -6.51 13.80
N LYS A 569 23.61 -7.53 13.62
CA LYS A 569 23.65 -8.34 12.40
C LYS A 569 22.82 -7.62 11.34
N TYR A 570 23.45 -7.24 10.22
CA TYR A 570 22.75 -6.62 9.11
C TYR A 570 21.65 -7.56 8.59
N PRO A 571 20.47 -7.04 8.21
CA PRO A 571 19.36 -7.83 7.69
C PRO A 571 19.78 -8.59 6.43
N SER A 572 19.06 -9.65 6.09
CA SER A 572 19.13 -10.31 4.78
C SER A 572 17.82 -10.12 4.01
N ILE A 573 17.80 -10.40 2.70
CA ILE A 573 16.54 -10.42 1.93
C ILE A 573 15.47 -11.32 2.59
N HIS A 574 15.92 -12.41 3.23
CA HIS A 574 15.07 -13.36 3.95
C HIS A 574 14.52 -12.82 5.27
N THR A 575 15.02 -11.69 5.78
CA THR A 575 14.52 -11.04 7.01
C THR A 575 13.59 -9.85 6.72
N VAL A 576 13.33 -9.54 5.45
CA VAL A 576 12.28 -8.59 5.06
C VAL A 576 10.92 -9.29 5.16
N ARG A 577 9.93 -8.61 5.72
CA ARG A 577 8.55 -9.09 5.87
C ARG A 577 7.61 -8.10 5.20
N HIS A 578 6.69 -8.61 4.38
CA HIS A 578 5.69 -7.81 3.67
C HIS A 578 4.31 -8.02 4.28
N PRO A 579 3.36 -7.08 4.08
CA PRO A 579 2.00 -7.24 4.55
C PRO A 579 1.32 -8.40 3.83
N ASP A 580 0.49 -9.14 4.54
CA ASP A 580 -0.44 -10.07 3.92
C ASP A 580 -1.57 -9.32 3.19
N ALA A 581 -2.50 -10.06 2.59
CA ALA A 581 -3.64 -9.48 1.85
C ALA A 581 -4.55 -8.58 2.71
N GLY A 582 -4.46 -8.67 4.04
CA GLY A 582 -5.17 -7.83 5.00
C GLY A 582 -4.40 -6.58 5.43
N GLY A 583 -3.14 -6.41 5.00
CA GLY A 583 -2.30 -5.27 5.40
C GLY A 583 -1.48 -5.50 6.68
N LEU A 584 -1.50 -6.71 7.25
CA LEU A 584 -0.77 -7.04 8.48
C LEU A 584 0.62 -7.60 8.17
N ILE A 585 1.64 -7.02 8.79
CA ILE A 585 3.01 -7.55 8.79
C ILE A 585 3.26 -8.21 10.16
N THR A 586 3.77 -9.43 10.15
CA THR A 586 4.07 -10.19 11.37
C THR A 586 5.57 -10.43 11.50
N VAL A 587 6.12 -10.10 12.67
CA VAL A 587 7.49 -10.44 13.07
C VAL A 587 7.44 -11.37 14.28
N PRO A 588 7.57 -12.69 14.08
CA PRO A 588 7.61 -13.65 15.18
C PRO A 588 8.91 -13.52 15.98
N ASP A 589 8.91 -14.09 17.18
CA ASP A 589 10.08 -14.21 18.07
C ASP A 589 10.79 -12.87 18.35
N PHE A 590 10.04 -11.76 18.33
CA PHE A 590 10.49 -10.41 18.60
C PHE A 590 10.94 -10.28 20.05
N ALA A 591 12.26 -10.22 20.26
CA ALA A 591 12.91 -10.23 21.57
C ALA A 591 14.13 -9.30 21.57
N TYR A 592 14.51 -8.77 22.73
CA TYR A 592 15.72 -7.94 22.85
C TYR A 592 16.97 -8.72 22.41
N PRO A 593 17.88 -8.14 21.58
CA PRO A 593 17.95 -6.72 21.21
C PRO A 593 17.34 -6.38 19.84
N MET A 594 16.46 -7.21 19.27
CA MET A 594 15.92 -7.02 17.90
C MET A 594 15.37 -5.61 17.68
N VAL A 595 15.59 -5.12 16.46
CA VAL A 595 14.94 -3.92 15.93
C VAL A 595 14.19 -4.31 14.67
N ALA A 596 12.92 -3.96 14.58
CA ALA A 596 12.10 -4.14 13.39
C ALA A 596 11.82 -2.75 12.79
N THR A 597 12.39 -2.47 11.61
CA THR A 597 12.14 -1.20 10.92
C THR A 597 10.98 -1.35 9.96
N LEU A 598 9.86 -0.68 10.23
CA LEU A 598 8.84 -0.45 9.21
C LEU A 598 9.31 0.65 8.25
N VAL A 599 9.37 0.31 6.97
CA VAL A 599 9.45 1.25 5.85
C VAL A 599 8.06 1.36 5.24
N THR A 600 7.50 2.57 5.18
CA THR A 600 6.22 2.85 4.52
C THR A 600 6.44 3.93 3.46
N THR A 601 5.91 3.72 2.25
CA THR A 601 5.91 4.73 1.18
C THR A 601 4.51 4.99 0.66
N TRP A 602 4.22 6.25 0.35
CA TRP A 602 3.04 6.63 -0.42
C TRP A 602 3.37 6.51 -1.91
N THR A 603 2.67 5.63 -2.61
CA THR A 603 3.00 5.27 -3.99
C THR A 603 2.32 6.11 -5.05
N GLU A 604 1.41 7.01 -4.68
CA GLU A 604 0.93 8.01 -5.63
C GLU A 604 2.05 9.02 -5.89
N LEU A 605 2.19 9.37 -7.17
CA LEU A 605 3.08 10.42 -7.62
C LEU A 605 2.24 11.45 -8.39
N ASP A 606 2.56 12.72 -8.19
CA ASP A 606 2.05 13.79 -9.03
C ASP A 606 3.08 14.16 -10.09
N ILE A 607 2.62 14.48 -11.29
CA ILE A 607 3.49 14.98 -12.34
C ILE A 607 3.96 16.41 -12.01
N HIS A 608 3.19 17.16 -11.22
CA HIS A 608 3.52 18.51 -10.77
C HIS A 608 4.15 18.54 -9.38
N SER A 609 5.39 19.02 -9.25
CA SER A 609 6.09 19.09 -7.96
C SER A 609 5.33 19.89 -6.91
N ALA A 610 4.73 21.03 -7.30
CA ALA A 610 3.93 21.85 -6.39
C ALA A 610 2.65 21.13 -5.91
N ASP A 611 2.03 20.30 -6.75
CA ASP A 611 0.82 19.56 -6.39
C ASP A 611 1.17 18.32 -5.53
N ALA A 612 2.32 17.71 -5.79
CA ALA A 612 2.91 16.67 -4.93
C ALA A 612 3.18 17.21 -3.52
N ASP A 613 3.73 18.42 -3.44
CA ASP A 613 4.00 19.08 -2.16
C ASP A 613 2.75 19.66 -1.49
N GLY A 614 1.78 20.15 -2.26
CA GLY A 614 0.54 20.77 -1.77
C GLY A 614 -0.52 19.81 -1.23
N SER A 615 -0.34 18.49 -1.42
CA SER A 615 -1.37 17.49 -1.14
C SER A 615 -0.93 16.44 -0.11
N PRO A 616 -0.66 16.79 1.16
CA PRO A 616 -0.28 15.80 2.18
C PRO A 616 -1.43 14.83 2.50
N ARG A 617 -1.08 13.59 2.86
CA ARG A 617 -2.02 12.59 3.38
C ARG A 617 -1.50 11.97 4.68
N THR A 618 -2.39 11.79 5.65
CA THR A 618 -2.09 11.07 6.89
C THR A 618 -2.26 9.56 6.68
N PHE A 619 -1.25 8.79 7.05
CA PHE A 619 -1.26 7.34 7.11
C PHE A 619 -1.23 6.87 8.57
N THR A 620 -2.12 5.94 8.91
CA THR A 620 -2.18 5.35 10.24
C THR A 620 -1.51 3.98 10.26
N THR A 621 -0.68 3.73 11.26
CA THR A 621 -0.05 2.43 11.51
C THR A 621 -0.40 1.98 12.91
N ASN A 622 -1.00 0.80 13.03
CA ASN A 622 -1.28 0.19 14.32
C ASN A 622 -0.24 -0.88 14.62
N VAL A 623 0.32 -0.83 15.82
CA VAL A 623 1.40 -1.72 16.23
C VAL A 623 1.02 -2.36 17.54
N GLU A 624 1.07 -3.69 17.59
CA GLU A 624 0.83 -4.48 18.79
C GLU A 624 2.00 -5.45 18.97
N SER A 625 2.50 -5.58 20.20
CA SER A 625 3.40 -6.67 20.55
C SER A 625 2.62 -7.66 21.40
N VAL A 626 2.25 -8.80 20.83
CA VAL A 626 1.43 -9.80 21.49
C VAL A 626 2.30 -10.87 22.15
N LEU A 627 1.87 -11.35 23.30
CA LEU A 627 2.50 -12.48 23.97
C LEU A 627 2.11 -13.80 23.30
N PRO A 628 3.03 -14.76 23.17
CA PRO A 628 2.72 -16.11 22.71
C PRO A 628 1.55 -16.71 23.47
N LEU A 629 0.72 -17.49 22.77
CA LEU A 629 -0.37 -18.22 23.42
C LEU A 629 0.22 -19.27 24.37
N THR A 630 -0.10 -19.17 25.66
CA THR A 630 0.12 -20.25 26.62
C THR A 630 -0.98 -21.29 26.44
N GLY A 631 -0.76 -22.24 25.51
CA GLY A 631 -1.69 -23.34 25.27
C GLY A 631 -1.90 -24.19 26.53
N ARG A 632 -3.15 -24.54 26.84
CA ARG A 632 -3.42 -25.57 27.86
C ARG A 632 -2.95 -26.92 27.33
N SER A 633 -2.08 -27.59 28.10
CA SER A 633 -1.66 -28.95 27.79
C SER A 633 -2.60 -29.95 28.46
N CYS A 634 -3.07 -30.93 27.69
CA CYS A 634 -3.85 -32.05 28.16
C CYS A 634 -3.62 -33.26 27.25
N VAL A 635 -3.96 -34.46 27.72
CA VAL A 635 -4.04 -35.63 26.85
C VAL A 635 -5.45 -35.68 26.29
N LEU A 636 -5.58 -35.45 24.98
CA LEU A 636 -6.89 -35.51 24.32
C LEU A 636 -7.47 -36.93 24.44
N ARG A 637 -8.67 -37.03 24.99
CA ARG A 637 -9.39 -38.32 24.98
C ARG A 637 -9.78 -38.62 23.53
N PRO A 638 -9.51 -39.84 23.02
CA PRO A 638 -9.99 -40.23 21.70
C PRO A 638 -11.49 -39.99 21.57
N LEU A 639 -11.89 -39.31 20.51
CA LEU A 639 -13.29 -39.01 20.25
C LEU A 639 -13.92 -40.19 19.51
N SER A 640 -14.72 -41.00 20.20
CA SER A 640 -15.56 -42.05 19.58
C SER A 640 -17.03 -41.88 19.97
N VAL A 641 -17.93 -42.13 19.01
CA VAL A 641 -19.38 -42.08 19.25
C VAL A 641 -19.86 -43.49 19.57
N ARG A 642 -20.38 -43.69 20.78
CA ARG A 642 -20.84 -44.98 21.30
C ARG A 642 -22.29 -45.28 20.97
N GLY A 643 -23.11 -44.25 20.81
CA GLY A 643 -24.52 -44.38 20.48
C GLY A 643 -25.12 -43.04 20.09
N VAL A 644 -26.16 -43.09 19.24
CA VAL A 644 -26.98 -41.95 18.86
C VAL A 644 -28.44 -42.38 18.94
N GLU A 645 -29.23 -41.63 19.71
CA GLU A 645 -30.68 -41.72 19.79
C GLU A 645 -31.28 -40.50 19.08
N THR A 646 -32.39 -40.69 18.39
CA THR A 646 -33.10 -39.62 17.67
C THR A 646 -34.46 -39.37 18.32
N THR A 647 -35.13 -38.27 17.97
CA THR A 647 -36.48 -37.95 18.45
C THR A 647 -36.54 -37.83 19.98
N VAL A 648 -35.48 -37.30 20.60
CA VAL A 648 -35.39 -37.17 22.05
C VAL A 648 -36.12 -35.90 22.53
N GLU A 649 -36.62 -35.90 23.77
CA GLU A 649 -37.16 -34.67 24.37
C GLU A 649 -36.07 -33.56 24.38
N PRO A 650 -36.42 -32.29 24.11
CA PRO A 650 -37.78 -31.73 24.08
C PRO A 650 -38.52 -31.77 22.72
N GLU A 651 -38.08 -32.55 21.72
CA GLU A 651 -38.73 -32.57 20.40
C GLU A 651 -40.23 -32.87 20.49
N GLY A 652 -40.59 -33.89 21.27
CA GLY A 652 -41.99 -34.24 21.54
C GLY A 652 -42.77 -33.11 22.22
N THR A 653 -42.15 -32.40 23.16
CA THR A 653 -42.74 -31.23 23.83
C THR A 653 -43.00 -30.08 22.86
N PHE A 654 -42.06 -29.76 21.97
CA PHE A 654 -42.27 -28.75 20.92
C PHE A 654 -43.36 -29.16 19.94
N ASN A 655 -43.40 -30.43 19.52
CA ASN A 655 -44.43 -30.93 18.61
C ASN A 655 -45.84 -30.85 19.23
N ARG A 656 -45.99 -31.20 20.50
CA ARG A 656 -47.27 -31.05 21.23
C ARG A 656 -47.66 -29.58 21.37
N TYR A 657 -46.70 -28.70 21.68
CA TYR A 657 -46.96 -27.26 21.82
C TYR A 657 -47.42 -26.63 20.50
N ALA A 658 -46.76 -26.96 19.39
CA ALA A 658 -47.12 -26.50 18.05
C ALA A 658 -48.52 -26.95 17.62
N ALA A 659 -48.93 -28.17 17.99
CA ALA A 659 -50.24 -28.71 17.66
C ALA A 659 -51.38 -28.11 18.52
N GLY A 660 -51.07 -27.71 19.75
CA GLY A 660 -52.08 -27.33 20.76
C GLY A 660 -52.18 -25.85 21.12
N THR A 661 -51.26 -25.00 20.66
CA THR A 661 -51.19 -23.59 21.09
C THR A 661 -51.49 -22.63 19.95
N PRO A 662 -52.68 -21.98 19.93
CA PRO A 662 -53.07 -21.14 18.81
C PRO A 662 -52.13 -19.96 18.57
N ASP A 663 -51.76 -19.22 19.60
CA ASP A 663 -50.92 -18.02 19.44
C ASP A 663 -49.43 -18.29 19.70
N GLY A 664 -49.01 -19.55 19.52
CA GLY A 664 -47.68 -20.04 19.90
C GLY A 664 -46.76 -20.31 18.72
N TRP A 665 -45.51 -20.63 19.03
CA TRP A 665 -44.52 -21.18 18.11
C TRP A 665 -45.05 -22.46 17.46
N THR A 666 -44.90 -22.58 16.15
CA THR A 666 -45.26 -23.80 15.38
C THR A 666 -44.11 -24.30 14.49
N GLY A 667 -42.98 -23.60 14.51
CA GLY A 667 -41.77 -23.88 13.76
C GLY A 667 -40.82 -22.70 13.82
N GLY A 668 -39.52 -22.95 13.80
CA GLY A 668 -38.49 -21.92 13.80
C GLY A 668 -37.09 -22.51 13.75
N ASP A 669 -36.11 -21.65 13.51
CA ASP A 669 -34.71 -22.02 13.31
C ASP A 669 -33.75 -21.37 14.33
N SER A 670 -32.44 -21.60 14.12
CA SER A 670 -31.34 -21.44 15.08
C SER A 670 -31.43 -22.38 16.28
N THR A 671 -32.46 -22.29 17.11
CA THR A 671 -32.69 -23.18 18.26
C THR A 671 -31.55 -23.14 19.30
N TYR A 672 -31.11 -21.96 19.75
CA TYR A 672 -30.21 -21.85 20.91
C TYR A 672 -30.95 -22.09 22.23
N SER A 673 -30.22 -22.38 23.32
CA SER A 673 -30.83 -22.61 24.64
C SER A 673 -30.01 -22.07 25.81
N VAL A 674 -30.64 -21.34 26.73
CA VAL A 674 -30.02 -20.83 27.95
C VAL A 674 -30.81 -21.23 29.19
N LYS A 675 -30.16 -21.90 30.15
CA LYS A 675 -30.76 -22.22 31.45
C LYS A 675 -30.68 -21.02 32.38
N LEU A 676 -31.82 -20.60 32.92
CA LEU A 676 -31.91 -19.51 33.89
C LEU A 676 -31.68 -20.01 35.32
N PRO A 677 -31.32 -19.12 36.27
CA PRO A 677 -31.11 -19.49 37.68
C PRO A 677 -32.35 -20.07 38.37
N ASP A 678 -33.56 -19.71 37.91
CA ASP A 678 -34.83 -20.21 38.44
C ASP A 678 -35.26 -21.57 37.86
N GLY A 679 -34.42 -22.18 37.02
CA GLY A 679 -34.65 -23.50 36.42
C GLY A 679 -35.37 -23.47 35.08
N ARG A 680 -35.89 -22.32 34.62
CA ARG A 680 -36.44 -22.18 33.27
C ARG A 680 -35.34 -22.35 32.21
N ILE A 681 -35.72 -22.81 31.02
CA ILE A 681 -34.84 -22.80 29.83
C ILE A 681 -35.46 -21.83 28.83
N VAL A 682 -34.67 -20.87 28.35
CA VAL A 682 -35.07 -19.97 27.26
C VAL A 682 -34.49 -20.51 25.97
N TRP A 683 -35.37 -20.86 25.04
CA TRP A 683 -35.01 -21.24 23.68
C TRP A 683 -35.03 -20.00 22.80
N LEU A 684 -33.94 -19.73 22.08
CA LEU A 684 -33.80 -18.55 21.23
C LEU A 684 -33.95 -19.00 19.78
N PHE A 685 -34.96 -18.46 19.10
CA PHE A 685 -35.24 -18.76 17.71
C PHE A 685 -35.07 -17.53 16.83
N SER A 686 -34.57 -17.76 15.62
CA SER A 686 -34.58 -16.78 14.54
C SER A 686 -35.96 -16.80 13.88
N ASP A 687 -36.02 -16.90 12.55
CA ASP A 687 -37.26 -16.86 11.80
C ASP A 687 -38.22 -17.96 12.34
N THR A 688 -39.39 -17.52 12.81
CA THR A 688 -40.33 -18.32 13.58
C THR A 688 -41.72 -18.19 12.99
N TRP A 689 -42.34 -19.32 12.67
CA TRP A 689 -43.75 -19.36 12.33
C TRP A 689 -44.63 -19.36 13.58
N MET A 690 -45.60 -18.44 13.59
CA MET A 690 -46.64 -18.41 14.62
C MET A 690 -47.86 -19.22 14.18
N GLY A 691 -48.54 -19.81 15.16
CA GLY A 691 -49.78 -20.53 14.96
C GLY A 691 -51.00 -19.63 14.73
N PRO A 692 -52.21 -20.24 14.68
CA PRO A 692 -52.47 -21.67 14.88
C PRO A 692 -52.12 -22.52 13.65
N LEU A 693 -51.95 -23.83 13.84
CA LEU A 693 -52.09 -24.80 12.75
C LEU A 693 -53.58 -25.05 12.48
N ASN A 694 -53.89 -25.45 11.25
CA ASN A 694 -55.23 -25.92 10.88
C ASN A 694 -55.57 -27.22 11.65
N SER A 695 -56.86 -27.56 11.74
CA SER A 695 -57.35 -28.77 12.41
C SER A 695 -56.82 -30.08 11.80
N ASN A 696 -56.43 -30.05 10.52
CA ASN A 696 -55.78 -31.17 9.83
C ASN A 696 -54.25 -31.19 10.00
N GLY A 697 -53.68 -30.31 10.83
CA GLY A 697 -52.25 -30.21 11.12
C GLY A 697 -51.43 -29.41 10.10
N THR A 698 -52.03 -28.91 9.01
CA THR A 698 -51.35 -28.05 8.01
C THR A 698 -51.21 -26.60 8.50
N ARG A 699 -50.32 -25.81 7.91
CA ARG A 699 -50.15 -24.39 8.24
C ARG A 699 -50.98 -23.52 7.28
N PRO A 700 -51.80 -22.58 7.77
CA PRO A 700 -52.55 -21.67 6.91
C PRO A 700 -51.61 -20.74 6.15
N VAL A 701 -51.96 -20.37 4.91
CA VAL A 701 -51.15 -19.45 4.08
C VAL A 701 -51.04 -18.03 4.66
N SER A 702 -51.91 -17.70 5.63
CA SER A 702 -51.88 -16.46 6.39
C SER A 702 -51.04 -16.53 7.67
N ALA A 703 -50.43 -17.68 7.98
CA ALA A 703 -49.56 -17.80 9.15
C ALA A 703 -48.44 -16.75 9.06
N PRO A 704 -48.13 -16.02 10.14
CA PRO A 704 -47.06 -15.03 10.11
C PRO A 704 -45.71 -15.69 10.42
N LEU A 705 -44.67 -15.25 9.70
CA LEU A 705 -43.27 -15.56 9.96
C LEU A 705 -42.60 -14.32 10.56
N VAL A 706 -42.09 -14.43 11.78
CA VAL A 706 -41.42 -13.32 12.50
C VAL A 706 -39.94 -13.62 12.71
N ASN A 707 -39.06 -12.62 12.60
CA ASN A 707 -37.62 -12.89 12.45
C ASN A 707 -36.87 -13.40 13.69
N ASN A 708 -37.45 -13.25 14.89
CA ASN A 708 -36.89 -13.83 16.10
C ASN A 708 -37.95 -13.88 17.21
N THR A 709 -37.87 -14.93 18.03
CA THR A 709 -38.72 -15.14 19.20
C THR A 709 -37.94 -15.85 20.31
N PHE A 710 -38.46 -15.79 21.54
CA PHE A 710 -38.07 -16.75 22.58
C PHE A 710 -39.20 -17.74 22.82
N VAL A 711 -38.86 -18.99 23.16
CA VAL A 711 -39.79 -19.93 23.78
C VAL A 711 -39.25 -20.26 25.17
N VAL A 712 -40.00 -19.90 26.20
CA VAL A 712 -39.62 -20.17 27.59
C VAL A 712 -40.22 -21.49 28.03
N GLN A 713 -39.35 -22.42 28.40
CA GLN A 713 -39.71 -23.70 28.98
C GLN A 713 -39.65 -23.63 30.51
N ASN A 714 -40.75 -24.01 31.16
CA ASN A 714 -40.83 -24.21 32.60
C ASN A 714 -41.39 -25.62 32.88
N GLY A 715 -40.51 -26.54 33.29
CA GLY A 715 -40.85 -27.96 33.34
C GLY A 715 -41.26 -28.49 31.96
N GLY A 716 -42.47 -29.08 31.87
CA GLY A 716 -43.04 -29.55 30.60
C GLY A 716 -43.85 -28.51 29.82
N SER A 717 -44.00 -27.28 30.33
CA SER A 717 -44.78 -26.22 29.69
C SER A 717 -43.89 -25.27 28.88
N LEU A 718 -44.35 -24.88 27.69
CA LEU A 718 -43.70 -23.89 26.82
C LEU A 718 -44.55 -22.62 26.73
N THR A 719 -43.91 -21.47 26.53
CA THR A 719 -44.60 -20.20 26.25
C THR A 719 -43.79 -19.37 25.28
N THR A 720 -44.40 -18.92 24.19
CA THR A 720 -43.75 -18.08 23.17
C THR A 720 -43.79 -16.61 23.57
N TYR A 721 -42.64 -15.97 23.49
CA TYR A 721 -42.44 -14.54 23.68
C TYR A 721 -41.99 -13.91 22.35
N GLN A 722 -42.91 -13.13 21.80
CA GLN A 722 -42.78 -12.33 20.59
C GLN A 722 -43.12 -10.87 20.89
N GLY A 723 -42.73 -9.95 20.00
CA GLY A 723 -43.22 -8.58 20.00
C GLY A 723 -44.63 -8.48 19.43
N GLY A 724 -45.23 -7.28 19.50
CA GLY A 724 -46.56 -7.05 18.93
C GLY A 724 -47.69 -7.69 19.73
N THR A 725 -48.73 -8.17 19.03
CA THR A 725 -49.93 -8.79 19.62
C THR A 725 -50.17 -10.18 19.04
N ALA A 726 -51.07 -10.99 19.61
CA ALA A 726 -51.42 -12.30 19.06
C ALA A 726 -51.90 -12.24 17.60
N GLY A 727 -52.77 -11.27 17.25
CA GLY A 727 -53.28 -11.09 15.89
C GLY A 727 -52.32 -10.37 14.92
N SER A 728 -51.23 -9.79 15.42
CA SER A 728 -50.20 -9.13 14.61
C SER A 728 -48.84 -9.29 15.31
N PRO A 729 -48.28 -10.51 15.29
CA PRO A 729 -47.03 -10.79 15.98
C PRO A 729 -45.88 -10.10 15.26
N ARG A 730 -44.88 -9.67 16.03
CA ARG A 730 -43.66 -9.04 15.54
C ARG A 730 -42.45 -9.73 16.13
N ALA A 731 -41.29 -9.54 15.52
CA ALA A 731 -40.02 -9.98 16.09
C ALA A 731 -39.85 -9.41 17.52
N LEU A 732 -39.29 -10.22 18.42
CA LEU A 732 -39.01 -9.83 19.80
C LEU A 732 -37.97 -8.70 19.85
N MET A 733 -36.93 -8.83 19.04
CA MET A 733 -35.98 -7.80 18.68
C MET A 733 -36.40 -7.19 17.33
N PRO A 734 -37.06 -6.03 17.32
CA PRO A 734 -37.58 -5.43 16.10
C PRO A 734 -36.42 -4.96 15.19
N PRO A 735 -36.64 -4.91 13.86
CA PRO A 735 -35.64 -4.44 12.92
C PRO A 735 -35.30 -2.96 13.15
N SER A 736 -34.05 -2.56 12.92
CA SER A 736 -33.62 -1.17 13.09
C SER A 736 -34.12 -0.21 11.99
N GLY A 737 -34.62 -0.76 10.88
CA GLY A 737 -35.15 0.01 9.76
C GLY A 737 -35.77 -0.87 8.67
N PRO A 738 -36.37 -0.26 7.64
CA PRO A 738 -36.95 -0.98 6.50
C PRO A 738 -35.92 -1.87 5.79
N GLY A 739 -36.32 -3.09 5.40
CA GLY A 739 -35.45 -4.03 4.69
C GLY A 739 -34.35 -4.67 5.54
N LYS A 740 -34.39 -4.48 6.87
CA LYS A 740 -33.47 -5.09 7.84
C LYS A 740 -34.18 -6.07 8.74
N TRP A 741 -33.44 -7.02 9.30
CA TRP A 741 -33.91 -7.95 10.32
C TRP A 741 -32.75 -8.43 11.19
N TYR A 742 -33.09 -9.05 12.31
CA TYR A 742 -32.13 -9.68 13.21
C TYR A 742 -32.39 -11.18 13.30
N TRP A 743 -31.35 -11.96 13.05
CA TRP A 743 -31.29 -13.37 13.47
C TRP A 743 -30.57 -13.48 14.80
N VAL A 744 -30.99 -14.43 15.63
CA VAL A 744 -30.39 -14.68 16.94
C VAL A 744 -29.04 -15.38 16.76
N GLY A 745 -28.05 -14.92 17.52
CA GLY A 745 -26.91 -15.74 17.90
C GLY A 745 -27.13 -16.38 19.27
N ASP A 746 -26.08 -16.97 19.81
CA ASP A 746 -26.09 -17.57 21.13
C ASP A 746 -26.27 -16.53 22.25
N GLY A 747 -26.70 -17.00 23.41
CA GLY A 747 -26.94 -16.18 24.59
C GLY A 747 -26.36 -16.79 25.86
N HIS A 748 -26.11 -15.96 26.86
CA HIS A 748 -25.62 -16.41 28.16
C HIS A 748 -26.11 -15.50 29.29
N LEU A 749 -25.77 -15.85 30.53
CA LEU A 749 -26.04 -15.00 31.69
C LEU A 749 -24.84 -14.06 31.95
N SER A 750 -25.13 -12.77 32.10
CA SER A 750 -24.14 -11.75 32.47
C SER A 750 -24.79 -10.72 33.40
N GLY A 751 -24.14 -10.41 34.54
CA GLY A 751 -24.65 -9.40 35.49
C GLY A 751 -26.08 -9.65 36.02
N GLY A 752 -26.53 -10.91 36.07
CA GLY A 752 -27.91 -11.26 36.46
C GLY A 752 -28.96 -11.01 35.38
N GLN A 753 -28.55 -10.78 34.13
CA GLN A 753 -29.41 -10.60 32.96
C GLN A 753 -29.12 -11.70 31.92
N LEU A 754 -30.08 -11.94 31.03
CA LEU A 754 -29.87 -12.75 29.83
C LEU A 754 -29.31 -11.82 28.75
N GLN A 755 -28.08 -12.07 28.30
CA GLN A 755 -27.41 -11.31 27.25
C GLN A 755 -27.38 -12.17 25.98
N VAL A 756 -27.99 -11.69 24.89
CA VAL A 756 -28.17 -12.42 23.63
C VAL A 756 -27.53 -11.65 22.49
N VAL A 757 -26.69 -12.33 21.70
CA VAL A 757 -26.11 -11.75 20.49
C VAL A 757 -27.14 -11.81 19.36
N TYR A 758 -27.19 -10.78 18.53
CA TYR A 758 -27.99 -10.76 17.31
C TYR A 758 -27.12 -10.30 16.14
N GLN A 759 -27.33 -10.91 14.98
CA GLN A 759 -26.73 -10.51 13.72
C GLN A 759 -27.79 -9.79 12.89
N GLU A 760 -27.51 -8.54 12.52
CA GLU A 760 -28.38 -7.77 11.65
C GLU A 760 -28.02 -8.01 10.20
N TYR A 761 -29.04 -8.23 9.37
CA TYR A 761 -28.92 -8.35 7.94
C TYR A 761 -29.71 -7.25 7.26
N GLU A 762 -29.26 -6.83 6.09
CA GLU A 762 -29.95 -5.85 5.27
C GLU A 762 -30.09 -6.33 3.83
N ARG A 763 -31.25 -6.04 3.24
CA ARG A 763 -31.56 -6.31 1.85
C ARG A 763 -30.99 -5.19 0.96
N PHE A 764 -30.31 -5.56 -0.12
CA PHE A 764 -29.79 -4.62 -1.11
C PHE A 764 -30.40 -4.80 -2.52
N GLY A 765 -31.21 -5.84 -2.73
CA GLY A 765 -31.85 -6.11 -4.02
C GLY A 765 -33.14 -6.94 -3.93
N SER A 766 -33.68 -7.35 -5.08
CA SER A 766 -34.96 -8.07 -5.17
C SER A 766 -34.83 -9.60 -5.09
N GLY A 767 -33.68 -10.16 -5.46
CA GLY A 767 -33.39 -11.58 -5.46
C GLY A 767 -33.43 -12.21 -4.07
N ALA A 768 -33.61 -13.54 -4.03
CA ALA A 768 -33.74 -14.29 -2.77
C ALA A 768 -32.51 -14.21 -1.86
N TRP A 769 -31.34 -13.96 -2.45
CA TRP A 769 -30.04 -13.85 -1.76
C TRP A 769 -29.45 -12.43 -1.83
N ASP A 770 -30.24 -11.44 -2.24
CA ASP A 770 -29.79 -10.05 -2.34
C ASP A 770 -29.82 -9.36 -0.96
N TRP A 771 -29.15 -9.99 0.01
CA TRP A 771 -28.98 -9.50 1.36
C TRP A 771 -27.57 -9.79 1.86
N ARG A 772 -27.14 -9.03 2.87
CA ARG A 772 -25.79 -9.14 3.42
C ARG A 772 -25.80 -8.90 4.93
N PHE A 773 -24.79 -9.45 5.60
CA PHE A 773 -24.49 -9.10 6.97
C PHE A 773 -24.25 -7.58 7.08
N ASN A 774 -24.88 -6.94 8.06
CA ASN A 774 -24.72 -5.51 8.33
C ASN A 774 -23.88 -5.26 9.59
N ARG A 775 -24.27 -5.85 10.73
CA ARG A 775 -23.55 -5.69 12.01
C ARG A 775 -23.99 -6.70 13.07
N ASN A 776 -23.17 -6.84 14.11
CA ASN A 776 -23.49 -7.55 15.33
C ASN A 776 -24.02 -6.57 16.39
N VAL A 777 -25.01 -7.00 17.17
CA VAL A 777 -25.46 -6.31 18.38
C VAL A 777 -25.62 -7.30 19.52
N VAL A 778 -25.67 -6.80 20.75
CA VAL A 778 -25.99 -7.58 21.93
C VAL A 778 -27.14 -6.93 22.68
N ALA A 779 -28.14 -7.72 23.03
CA ALA A 779 -29.33 -7.28 23.75
C ALA A 779 -29.38 -7.92 25.14
N ASN A 780 -29.60 -7.10 26.17
CA ASN A 780 -29.76 -7.55 27.56
C ASN A 780 -31.24 -7.61 27.90
N PHE A 781 -31.69 -8.72 28.48
CA PHE A 781 -33.05 -8.93 28.97
C PHE A 781 -33.04 -9.15 30.48
N ALA A 782 -33.96 -8.50 31.19
CA ALA A 782 -34.20 -8.78 32.60
C ALA A 782 -34.81 -10.18 32.74
N LEU A 783 -34.31 -11.00 33.68
CA LEU A 783 -34.82 -12.36 33.86
C LEU A 783 -36.31 -12.39 34.28
N SER A 784 -36.79 -11.31 34.91
CA SER A 784 -38.18 -11.10 35.26
C SER A 784 -39.07 -10.73 34.07
N ASN A 785 -38.50 -10.16 33.00
CA ASN A 785 -39.22 -9.79 31.78
C ASN A 785 -38.36 -10.03 30.53
N LEU A 786 -38.58 -11.18 29.91
CA LEU A 786 -37.90 -11.58 28.67
C LEU A 786 -38.64 -11.14 27.40
N ARG A 787 -39.70 -10.32 27.52
CA ARG A 787 -40.50 -9.85 26.36
C ARG A 787 -39.93 -8.59 25.71
N THR A 788 -38.97 -7.93 26.33
CA THR A 788 -38.40 -6.68 25.81
C THR A 788 -36.97 -6.53 26.31
N PRO A 789 -36.01 -6.17 25.44
CA PRO A 789 -34.65 -5.90 25.88
C PRO A 789 -34.62 -4.64 26.75
N VAL A 790 -33.83 -4.69 27.82
CA VAL A 790 -33.50 -3.56 28.70
C VAL A 790 -32.52 -2.61 28.00
N SER A 791 -31.63 -3.16 27.18
CA SER A 791 -30.69 -2.37 26.37
C SER A 791 -30.20 -3.17 25.17
N VAL A 792 -29.81 -2.47 24.11
CA VAL A 792 -29.16 -3.03 22.92
C VAL A 792 -27.90 -2.23 22.65
N ARG A 793 -26.77 -2.90 22.44
CA ARG A 793 -25.47 -2.30 22.19
C ARG A 793 -24.84 -2.89 20.94
N GLU A 794 -24.12 -2.08 20.17
CA GLU A 794 -23.35 -2.58 19.04
C GLU A 794 -22.19 -3.44 19.53
N LEU A 795 -21.90 -4.49 18.77
CA LEU A 795 -20.72 -5.33 18.93
C LEU A 795 -19.76 -5.12 17.75
N PRO A 796 -18.49 -5.53 17.88
CA PRO A 796 -17.52 -5.48 16.78
C PRO A 796 -18.09 -6.10 15.49
N SER A 797 -17.88 -5.41 14.38
CA SER A 797 -18.46 -5.77 13.07
C SER A 797 -17.57 -5.36 11.90
N ALA A 798 -16.42 -4.72 12.16
CA ALA A 798 -15.61 -4.07 11.13
C ALA A 798 -14.96 -5.07 10.17
N SER A 799 -14.84 -6.33 10.59
CA SER A 799 -14.29 -7.41 9.77
C SER A 799 -15.33 -8.17 8.94
N GLY A 800 -16.63 -7.85 9.09
CA GLY A 800 -17.72 -8.59 8.43
C GLY A 800 -18.00 -9.97 9.04
N VAL A 801 -17.36 -10.31 10.16
CA VAL A 801 -17.59 -11.59 10.85
C VAL A 801 -18.93 -11.55 11.59
N ALA A 802 -19.78 -12.54 11.33
CA ALA A 802 -20.99 -12.74 12.12
C ALA A 802 -20.61 -13.40 13.45
N TRP A 803 -20.53 -12.60 14.52
CA TRP A 803 -20.19 -13.05 15.86
C TRP A 803 -21.43 -13.60 16.58
N GLY A 804 -21.22 -14.55 17.50
CA GLY A 804 -22.29 -15.18 18.25
C GLY A 804 -22.76 -16.51 17.69
N SER A 805 -22.00 -17.14 16.79
CA SER A 805 -22.26 -18.52 16.35
C SER A 805 -22.29 -19.50 17.51
N ALA A 806 -21.46 -19.25 18.53
CA ALA A 806 -21.46 -19.91 19.83
C ALA A 806 -20.91 -18.95 20.90
N LEU A 807 -21.27 -19.17 22.16
CA LEU A 807 -20.65 -18.57 23.33
C LEU A 807 -20.17 -19.64 24.31
N LEU A 808 -18.95 -19.48 24.81
CA LEU A 808 -18.45 -20.24 25.95
C LEU A 808 -18.25 -19.29 27.14
N PRO A 809 -19.17 -19.28 28.12
CA PRO A 809 -19.10 -18.36 29.25
C PRO A 809 -17.82 -18.51 30.09
N ALA A 810 -17.35 -17.42 30.70
CA ALA A 810 -16.21 -17.39 31.61
C ALA A 810 -16.26 -18.42 32.74
N SER A 811 -17.46 -18.74 33.24
CA SER A 811 -17.67 -19.77 34.27
C SER A 811 -17.39 -21.19 33.78
N ARG A 812 -17.31 -21.41 32.46
CA ARG A 812 -17.11 -22.71 31.81
C ARG A 812 -15.81 -22.78 31.02
N SER A 813 -15.15 -21.65 30.76
CA SER A 813 -13.88 -21.62 30.01
C SER A 813 -12.68 -22.05 30.84
N GLY A 814 -12.71 -21.85 32.17
CA GLY A 814 -11.63 -22.21 33.09
C GLY A 814 -10.46 -21.21 33.15
N ASP A 815 -10.55 -20.07 32.47
CA ASP A 815 -9.57 -18.96 32.54
C ASP A 815 -10.21 -17.59 32.81
N GLY A 816 -11.53 -17.55 33.06
CA GLY A 816 -12.25 -16.31 33.36
C GLY A 816 -12.62 -15.47 32.13
N TYR A 817 -12.35 -15.96 30.92
CA TYR A 817 -12.79 -15.31 29.68
C TYR A 817 -14.06 -15.92 29.12
N THR A 818 -14.99 -15.09 28.66
CA THR A 818 -16.06 -15.53 27.77
C THR A 818 -15.53 -15.55 26.35
N TYR A 819 -15.56 -16.72 25.70
CA TYR A 819 -15.18 -16.85 24.29
C TYR A 819 -16.41 -16.64 23.42
N VAL A 820 -16.21 -15.85 22.36
CA VAL A 820 -17.21 -15.54 21.35
C VAL A 820 -16.73 -16.11 20.03
N TYR A 821 -17.52 -17.01 19.47
CA TYR A 821 -17.21 -17.67 18.21
C TYR A 821 -18.02 -17.01 17.09
N GLY A 822 -17.42 -16.91 15.91
CA GLY A 822 -18.05 -16.32 14.74
C GLY A 822 -17.65 -17.02 13.46
N VAL A 823 -18.25 -16.61 12.35
CA VAL A 823 -18.00 -17.19 11.03
C VAL A 823 -17.68 -16.10 10.02
N ASP A 824 -16.65 -16.38 9.21
CA ASP A 824 -16.40 -15.74 7.93
C ASP A 824 -17.23 -16.53 6.90
N ASP A 825 -18.38 -15.98 6.51
CA ASP A 825 -19.40 -16.72 5.76
C ASP A 825 -19.05 -16.87 4.28
N SER A 826 -19.48 -17.98 3.68
CA SER A 826 -19.23 -18.35 2.30
C SER A 826 -20.25 -19.42 1.89
N PRO A 827 -20.66 -19.55 0.61
CA PRO A 827 -21.60 -20.58 0.19
C PRO A 827 -21.22 -22.00 0.65
N ILE A 828 -19.91 -22.29 0.65
CA ILE A 828 -19.30 -23.52 1.16
C ILE A 828 -17.96 -23.23 1.83
N ASN A 829 -17.46 -24.19 2.61
CA ASN A 829 -16.18 -24.18 3.31
C ASN A 829 -15.97 -22.93 4.19
N LYS A 830 -17.01 -22.57 4.96
CA LYS A 830 -17.01 -21.40 5.85
C LYS A 830 -15.93 -21.54 6.93
N GLN A 831 -15.48 -20.42 7.47
CA GLN A 831 -14.27 -20.38 8.29
C GLN A 831 -14.57 -19.81 9.69
N MET A 832 -14.07 -20.48 10.74
CA MET A 832 -14.25 -20.08 12.12
C MET A 832 -13.30 -18.95 12.52
N ARG A 833 -13.89 -17.99 13.23
CA ARG A 833 -13.22 -16.89 13.93
C ARG A 833 -13.47 -17.00 15.44
N ILE A 834 -12.50 -16.58 16.25
CA ILE A 834 -12.62 -16.60 17.71
C ILE A 834 -12.23 -15.23 18.28
N ALA A 835 -13.05 -14.73 19.18
CA ALA A 835 -12.79 -13.61 20.06
C ALA A 835 -13.03 -14.01 21.52
N ARG A 836 -12.65 -13.14 22.45
CA ARG A 836 -12.97 -13.29 23.87
C ARG A 836 -13.07 -11.93 24.57
N VAL A 837 -13.80 -11.91 25.68
CA VAL A 837 -13.81 -10.80 26.65
C VAL A 837 -13.49 -11.35 28.04
N TYR A 838 -12.78 -10.58 28.86
CA TYR A 838 -12.60 -10.95 30.26
C TYR A 838 -13.92 -10.78 31.03
N GLY A 839 -14.29 -11.77 31.84
CA GLY A 839 -15.59 -11.79 32.51
C GLY A 839 -16.73 -12.19 31.57
N SER A 840 -17.94 -11.73 31.87
CA SER A 840 -19.16 -12.14 31.16
C SER A 840 -19.79 -11.04 30.29
N ASP A 841 -19.41 -9.76 30.41
CA ASP A 841 -20.13 -8.71 29.70
C ASP A 841 -19.56 -8.45 28.30
N LEU A 842 -20.29 -8.86 27.27
CA LEU A 842 -19.93 -8.63 25.87
C LEU A 842 -20.11 -7.17 25.45
N ALA A 843 -20.99 -6.43 26.12
CA ALA A 843 -21.40 -5.08 25.72
C ALA A 843 -20.36 -4.01 26.09
N THR A 844 -19.68 -4.17 27.22
CA THR A 844 -18.64 -3.24 27.68
C THR A 844 -17.26 -3.89 27.87
N GLY A 845 -17.16 -5.20 27.67
CA GLY A 845 -15.91 -5.93 27.78
C GLY A 845 -14.91 -5.54 26.68
N THR A 846 -13.62 -5.57 27.01
CA THR A 846 -12.56 -5.38 26.02
C THR A 846 -12.42 -6.64 25.17
N TRP A 847 -12.81 -6.56 23.90
CA TRP A 847 -12.69 -7.68 22.96
C TRP A 847 -11.23 -7.92 22.57
N GLN A 848 -10.85 -9.19 22.62
CA GLN A 848 -9.57 -9.70 22.17
C GLN A 848 -9.83 -10.75 21.08
N TYR A 849 -9.10 -10.68 19.98
CA TYR A 849 -9.29 -11.56 18.83
C TYR A 849 -8.13 -12.52 18.67
N HIS A 850 -8.46 -13.75 18.30
CA HIS A 850 -7.46 -14.81 18.23
C HIS A 850 -6.62 -14.71 16.95
N THR A 851 -5.31 -14.82 17.12
CA THR A 851 -4.32 -15.02 16.06
C THR A 851 -3.48 -16.25 16.40
N PRO A 852 -2.73 -16.84 15.45
CA PRO A 852 -1.80 -17.93 15.73
C PRO A 852 -0.71 -17.59 16.75
N TRP A 853 -0.48 -16.30 17.02
CA TRP A 853 0.65 -15.80 17.80
C TRP A 853 0.26 -15.19 19.14
N GLY A 854 -1.04 -14.96 19.38
CA GLY A 854 -1.52 -14.26 20.56
C GLY A 854 -2.90 -13.65 20.37
N TRP A 855 -3.29 -12.83 21.34
CA TRP A 855 -4.54 -12.08 21.34
C TRP A 855 -4.28 -10.63 20.95
N THR A 856 -4.93 -10.17 19.88
CA THR A 856 -4.90 -8.78 19.40
C THR A 856 -6.17 -8.05 19.82
N LEU A 857 -6.10 -6.73 19.97
CA LEU A 857 -7.27 -5.88 20.24
C LEU A 857 -7.96 -5.40 18.95
N ARG A 858 -7.38 -5.70 17.79
CA ARG A 858 -7.90 -5.31 16.48
C ARG A 858 -8.60 -6.46 15.79
N GLU A 859 -9.90 -6.29 15.56
CA GLU A 859 -10.75 -7.30 14.92
C GLU A 859 -10.20 -7.76 13.56
N GLN A 860 -9.68 -6.82 12.77
CA GLN A 860 -9.14 -7.07 11.42
C GLN A 860 -7.92 -8.00 11.44
N ASN A 861 -7.19 -8.02 12.57
CA ASN A 861 -6.00 -8.84 12.76
C ASN A 861 -6.31 -10.28 13.21
N SER A 862 -7.57 -10.58 13.53
CA SER A 862 -8.02 -11.96 13.79
C SER A 862 -7.61 -12.89 12.62
N ARG A 863 -7.55 -14.21 12.84
CA ARG A 863 -7.32 -15.19 11.77
C ARG A 863 -8.37 -16.31 11.75
N ASN A 864 -8.60 -16.85 10.55
CA ASN A 864 -9.41 -18.05 10.32
C ASN A 864 -8.64 -19.28 10.83
N LEU A 865 -9.29 -20.14 11.63
CA LEU A 865 -8.62 -21.23 12.36
C LEU A 865 -9.05 -22.64 11.91
N LEU A 866 -10.35 -22.86 11.76
CA LEU A 866 -10.95 -24.12 11.30
C LEU A 866 -11.88 -23.80 10.13
N THR A 867 -11.86 -24.63 9.08
CA THR A 867 -12.73 -24.49 7.90
C THR A 867 -13.73 -25.64 7.83
N GLY A 868 -14.79 -25.48 7.03
CA GLY A 868 -15.84 -26.51 6.91
C GLY A 868 -16.81 -26.53 8.10
N ILE A 869 -16.94 -25.38 8.76
CA ILE A 869 -17.77 -25.12 9.95
C ILE A 869 -19.08 -24.42 9.52
N ALA A 870 -20.21 -24.66 10.17
CA ALA A 870 -21.49 -24.03 9.84
C ALA A 870 -21.61 -22.60 10.41
N ASN A 871 -22.68 -21.86 10.07
CA ASN A 871 -22.88 -20.51 10.63
C ASN A 871 -23.12 -20.52 12.12
N GLU A 872 -23.70 -21.62 12.61
CA GLU A 872 -24.03 -21.82 13.99
C GLU A 872 -23.56 -23.21 14.42
N TYR A 873 -22.98 -23.27 15.61
CA TYR A 873 -22.27 -24.43 16.12
C TYR A 873 -22.13 -24.35 17.64
N SER A 874 -21.43 -25.29 18.26
CA SER A 874 -21.25 -25.29 19.71
C SER A 874 -19.84 -25.63 20.13
N VAL A 875 -19.37 -24.95 21.19
CA VAL A 875 -18.15 -25.30 21.91
C VAL A 875 -18.49 -25.47 23.38
N THR A 876 -18.21 -26.66 23.94
CA THR A 876 -18.54 -26.99 25.33
C THR A 876 -17.40 -27.75 26.00
N PRO A 877 -17.16 -27.57 27.31
CA PRO A 877 -16.26 -28.45 28.06
C PRO A 877 -16.76 -29.90 28.05
N TRP A 878 -15.82 -30.85 27.99
CA TRP A 878 -16.06 -32.29 28.05
C TRP A 878 -14.83 -32.99 28.64
N GLY A 879 -14.94 -33.71 29.76
CA GLY A 879 -13.89 -34.60 30.25
C GLY A 879 -12.51 -33.98 30.51
N GLY A 880 -12.43 -32.66 30.79
CA GLY A 880 -11.17 -31.92 30.96
C GLY A 880 -10.59 -31.32 29.66
N GLN A 881 -11.29 -31.48 28.53
CA GLN A 881 -11.03 -30.90 27.22
C GLN A 881 -12.26 -30.11 26.73
N PHE A 882 -12.23 -29.63 25.49
CA PHE A 882 -13.34 -28.95 24.83
C PHE A 882 -13.81 -29.78 23.63
N LEU A 883 -15.12 -29.85 23.45
CA LEU A 883 -15.81 -30.45 22.32
C LEU A 883 -16.38 -29.32 21.46
N LEU A 884 -16.05 -29.34 20.17
CA LEU A 884 -16.71 -28.54 19.14
C LEU A 884 -17.64 -29.45 18.35
N LEU A 885 -18.90 -29.06 18.16
CA LEU A 885 -19.89 -29.75 17.31
C LEU A 885 -20.35 -28.80 16.21
N SER A 886 -20.34 -29.25 14.96
CA SER A 886 -20.85 -28.47 13.82
C SER A 886 -21.33 -29.37 12.70
N GLN A 887 -22.31 -28.88 11.93
CA GLN A 887 -22.55 -29.39 10.58
C GLN A 887 -21.31 -29.16 9.68
N ASP A 888 -21.06 -30.07 8.75
CA ASP A 888 -20.05 -29.93 7.71
C ASP A 888 -20.49 -28.90 6.67
N SER A 889 -19.70 -27.84 6.48
CA SER A 889 -20.00 -26.84 5.44
C SER A 889 -19.14 -26.99 4.19
N THR A 890 -18.31 -28.04 4.06
CA THR A 890 -17.54 -28.29 2.82
C THR A 890 -18.44 -28.48 1.59
N GLU A 891 -19.68 -28.92 1.82
CA GLU A 891 -20.76 -29.00 0.85
C GLU A 891 -21.92 -28.09 1.29
N ALA A 892 -22.66 -27.55 0.32
CA ALA A 892 -23.85 -26.75 0.62
C ALA A 892 -24.90 -27.63 1.33
N PHE A 893 -25.33 -27.20 2.51
CA PHE A 893 -26.32 -27.91 3.34
C PHE A 893 -26.01 -29.39 3.57
N SER A 894 -24.73 -29.74 3.81
CA SER A 894 -24.34 -31.14 4.02
C SER A 894 -25.17 -31.79 5.13
N GLY A 895 -25.63 -33.02 4.90
CA GLY A 895 -26.33 -33.81 5.92
C GLY A 895 -25.42 -34.30 7.06
N GLN A 896 -24.14 -33.94 7.09
CA GLN A 896 -23.17 -34.47 8.05
C GLN A 896 -22.97 -33.54 9.26
N ILE A 897 -23.06 -34.08 10.47
CA ILE A 897 -22.61 -33.44 11.72
C ILE A 897 -21.29 -34.08 12.14
N ASN A 898 -20.30 -33.26 12.48
CA ASN A 898 -19.00 -33.68 12.94
C ASN A 898 -18.68 -33.05 14.30
N ALA A 899 -17.75 -33.69 15.02
CA ALA A 899 -17.18 -33.17 16.25
C ALA A 899 -15.65 -33.13 16.19
N TRP A 900 -15.07 -32.24 17.00
CA TRP A 900 -13.64 -32.04 17.17
C TRP A 900 -13.32 -31.82 18.65
N THR A 901 -12.08 -32.09 19.04
CA THR A 901 -11.60 -31.89 20.41
C THR A 901 -10.44 -30.90 20.48
N SER A 902 -10.32 -30.21 21.62
CA SER A 902 -9.15 -29.38 21.92
C SER A 902 -8.87 -29.31 23.43
N CYS A 903 -7.61 -29.14 23.82
CA CYS A 903 -7.24 -28.85 25.21
C CYS A 903 -7.56 -27.42 25.63
N SER A 904 -7.81 -26.52 24.67
CA SER A 904 -8.12 -25.11 24.92
C SER A 904 -9.44 -24.72 24.27
N PRO A 905 -10.13 -23.70 24.80
CA PRO A 905 -11.35 -23.20 24.19
C PRO A 905 -11.13 -22.51 22.83
N TYR A 906 -9.89 -22.15 22.51
CA TYR A 906 -9.51 -21.49 21.26
C TYR A 906 -8.74 -22.41 20.29
N GLY A 907 -8.70 -23.72 20.58
CA GLY A 907 -8.06 -24.70 19.72
C GLY A 907 -6.58 -24.95 20.06
N PRO A 908 -5.85 -25.64 19.15
CA PRO A 908 -6.35 -26.16 17.87
C PRO A 908 -7.42 -27.23 18.08
N PHE A 909 -8.51 -27.17 17.30
CA PHE A 909 -9.55 -28.20 17.28
C PHE A 909 -9.16 -29.28 16.27
N THR A 910 -9.05 -30.52 16.72
CA THR A 910 -8.53 -31.64 15.95
C THR A 910 -9.44 -32.86 16.07
N GLN A 911 -9.02 -34.01 15.52
CA GLN A 911 -9.78 -35.26 15.61
C GLN A 911 -11.21 -35.13 15.04
N LYS A 912 -11.35 -34.67 13.79
CA LYS A 912 -12.65 -34.61 13.10
C LYS A 912 -13.28 -36.00 13.11
N THR A 913 -14.38 -36.17 13.85
CA THR A 913 -15.11 -37.42 13.97
C THR A 913 -16.56 -37.22 13.53
N PRO A 914 -17.07 -38.01 12.58
CA PRO A 914 -18.50 -38.03 12.23
C PRO A 914 -19.35 -38.38 13.45
N VAL A 915 -20.39 -37.59 13.72
CA VAL A 915 -21.32 -37.83 14.84
C VAL A 915 -22.65 -38.38 14.36
N TYR A 916 -23.27 -37.70 13.39
CA TYR A 916 -24.60 -38.05 12.92
C TYR A 916 -24.79 -37.63 11.47
N ARG A 917 -25.54 -38.43 10.71
CA ARG A 917 -26.00 -38.08 9.36
C ARG A 917 -27.49 -37.76 9.45
N MET A 918 -27.83 -36.49 9.22
CA MET A 918 -29.20 -35.98 9.16
C MET A 918 -29.93 -36.68 8.00
N PRO A 919 -31.09 -37.33 8.24
CA PRO A 919 -31.79 -38.11 7.23
C PRO A 919 -32.64 -37.25 6.27
N GLU A 920 -32.96 -36.00 6.62
CA GLU A 920 -33.90 -35.16 5.88
C GLU A 920 -33.41 -34.59 4.53
N PRO A 921 -32.16 -34.09 4.39
CA PRO A 921 -31.80 -33.28 3.24
C PRO A 921 -31.63 -34.07 1.94
N GLY A 922 -32.05 -33.46 0.83
CA GLY A 922 -31.77 -33.91 -0.54
C GLY A 922 -32.83 -34.84 -1.17
N PRO A 923 -32.67 -35.17 -2.47
CA PRO A 923 -33.67 -35.91 -3.25
C PRO A 923 -33.96 -37.32 -2.73
N TYR A 924 -33.00 -37.89 -1.98
CA TYR A 924 -33.09 -39.23 -1.39
C TYR A 924 -33.16 -39.19 0.14
N GLY A 925 -33.40 -38.02 0.72
CA GLY A 925 -33.66 -37.86 2.14
C GLY A 925 -35.04 -38.41 2.54
N SER A 926 -35.35 -38.35 3.84
CA SER A 926 -36.59 -38.90 4.42
C SER A 926 -37.87 -38.30 3.82
N TYR A 927 -37.77 -37.08 3.26
CA TYR A 927 -38.87 -36.39 2.58
C TYR A 927 -38.98 -36.70 1.08
N TRP A 928 -38.00 -37.41 0.49
CA TRP A 928 -37.92 -37.65 -0.97
C TRP A 928 -38.10 -36.39 -1.82
N ASN A 929 -37.56 -35.26 -1.33
CA ASN A 929 -37.77 -33.94 -1.92
C ASN A 929 -36.43 -33.21 -1.99
N PRO A 930 -35.95 -32.84 -3.20
CA PRO A 930 -34.66 -32.16 -3.37
C PRO A 930 -34.61 -30.77 -2.73
N ASN A 931 -35.76 -30.16 -2.42
CA ASN A 931 -35.81 -28.83 -1.80
C ASN A 931 -35.58 -28.87 -0.29
N VAL A 932 -35.72 -30.03 0.36
CA VAL A 932 -35.53 -30.15 1.81
C VAL A 932 -34.04 -30.12 2.14
N ILE A 933 -33.68 -29.27 3.09
CA ILE A 933 -32.32 -29.02 3.56
C ILE A 933 -32.26 -29.14 5.09
N SER A 934 -31.06 -29.37 5.62
CA SER A 934 -30.80 -29.30 7.05
C SER A 934 -29.57 -28.45 7.34
N TYR A 935 -29.53 -27.81 8.50
CA TYR A 935 -28.44 -26.91 8.86
C TYR A 935 -28.31 -26.65 10.36
N ASN A 936 -27.13 -26.15 10.75
CA ASN A 936 -26.80 -25.56 12.06
C ASN A 936 -27.07 -26.49 13.25
N ALA A 937 -26.01 -27.13 13.77
CA ALA A 937 -26.11 -28.08 14.87
C ALA A 937 -25.69 -27.48 16.22
N HIS A 938 -26.51 -27.67 17.25
CA HIS A 938 -26.35 -27.04 18.57
C HIS A 938 -26.31 -28.02 19.71
N VAL A 939 -25.35 -27.90 20.63
CA VAL A 939 -25.34 -28.65 21.89
C VAL A 939 -26.12 -27.89 22.96
N HIS A 940 -27.09 -28.55 23.58
CA HIS A 940 -27.87 -28.02 24.68
C HIS A 940 -27.23 -28.42 26.01
N ALA A 941 -26.33 -27.58 26.52
CA ALA A 941 -25.58 -27.86 27.75
C ALA A 941 -26.48 -28.13 28.97
N ALA A 942 -27.66 -27.50 29.04
CA ALA A 942 -28.64 -27.70 30.11
C ALA A 942 -29.24 -29.11 30.13
N LEU A 943 -29.19 -29.82 29.00
CA LEU A 943 -29.75 -31.15 28.78
C LEU A 943 -28.65 -32.23 28.63
N SER A 944 -27.39 -31.83 28.74
CA SER A 944 -26.22 -32.68 28.54
C SER A 944 -25.51 -32.94 29.86
N SER A 945 -24.94 -34.13 30.05
CA SER A 945 -24.23 -34.50 31.28
C SER A 945 -23.21 -35.60 31.04
N GLY A 946 -22.03 -35.47 31.64
CA GLY A 946 -20.95 -36.45 31.51
C GLY A 946 -20.52 -36.61 30.05
N ASP A 947 -20.62 -37.83 29.54
CA ASP A 947 -20.31 -38.17 28.15
C ASP A 947 -21.54 -38.17 27.23
N THR A 948 -22.72 -37.82 27.74
CA THR A 948 -23.98 -37.78 27.00
C THR A 948 -24.38 -36.35 26.67
N PHE A 949 -24.58 -36.07 25.38
CA PHE A 949 -24.92 -34.76 24.86
C PHE A 949 -26.28 -34.81 24.17
N VAL A 950 -27.08 -33.76 24.37
CA VAL A 950 -28.29 -33.52 23.57
C VAL A 950 -28.01 -32.38 22.63
N ALA A 951 -28.24 -32.60 21.35
CA ALA A 951 -28.07 -31.60 20.32
C ALA A 951 -29.30 -31.46 19.44
N SER A 952 -29.50 -30.29 18.84
CA SER A 952 -30.50 -30.07 17.80
C SER A 952 -29.86 -29.65 16.48
N TYR A 953 -30.63 -29.78 15.41
CA TYR A 953 -30.35 -29.17 14.11
C TYR A 953 -31.66 -28.75 13.45
N ASN A 954 -31.57 -27.84 12.48
CA ASN A 954 -32.74 -27.30 11.79
C ASN A 954 -33.01 -28.04 10.47
N VAL A 955 -34.28 -28.18 10.12
CA VAL A 955 -34.75 -28.72 8.84
C VAL A 955 -35.61 -27.66 8.16
N ASN A 956 -35.38 -27.38 6.88
CA ASN A 956 -36.11 -26.36 6.10
C ASN A 956 -36.35 -26.82 4.66
N SER A 957 -37.12 -26.07 3.88
CA SER A 957 -37.27 -26.25 2.44
C SER A 957 -36.89 -24.98 1.67
N MET A 958 -36.31 -25.17 0.49
CA MET A 958 -36.04 -24.13 -0.51
C MET A 958 -37.29 -23.74 -1.34
N ASP A 959 -38.43 -24.39 -1.12
CA ASP A 959 -39.71 -23.98 -1.70
C ASP A 959 -40.21 -22.70 -1.05
N THR A 960 -40.12 -21.58 -1.78
CA THR A 960 -40.47 -20.23 -1.27
C THR A 960 -41.91 -19.81 -1.62
N ARG A 961 -42.70 -20.70 -2.22
CA ARG A 961 -44.08 -20.39 -2.64
C ARG A 961 -44.99 -20.21 -1.44
N VAL A 962 -45.91 -19.25 -1.52
CA VAL A 962 -47.00 -19.06 -0.55
C VAL A 962 -48.27 -19.71 -1.09
N SER A 963 -48.39 -21.03 -0.92
CA SER A 963 -49.56 -21.81 -1.36
C SER A 963 -49.81 -23.03 -0.46
N PRO A 964 -51.05 -23.55 -0.38
CA PRO A 964 -51.36 -24.68 0.50
C PRO A 964 -50.58 -25.97 0.21
N ASP A 965 -50.11 -26.16 -1.02
CA ASP A 965 -49.32 -27.31 -1.48
C ASP A 965 -47.80 -27.13 -1.31
N ALA A 966 -47.34 -25.92 -0.99
CA ALA A 966 -45.93 -25.63 -0.78
C ALA A 966 -45.44 -26.24 0.55
N ASP A 967 -44.15 -26.60 0.58
CA ASP A 967 -43.59 -27.49 1.60
C ASP A 967 -43.88 -27.02 3.04
N HIS A 968 -43.63 -25.75 3.38
CA HIS A 968 -43.85 -25.20 4.73
C HIS A 968 -45.32 -25.16 5.17
N TYR A 969 -46.24 -25.13 4.21
CA TYR A 969 -47.68 -25.01 4.45
C TYR A 969 -48.35 -26.37 4.55
N ARG A 970 -48.01 -27.28 3.62
CA ARG A 970 -48.53 -28.64 3.59
C ARG A 970 -48.01 -29.48 4.75
N ASP A 971 -46.73 -29.33 5.10
CA ASP A 971 -46.11 -30.08 6.20
C ASP A 971 -45.37 -29.15 7.18
N PRO A 972 -46.06 -28.71 8.25
CA PRO A 972 -45.43 -27.87 9.28
C PRO A 972 -44.35 -28.59 10.10
N GLY A 973 -44.11 -29.89 9.89
CA GLY A 973 -42.94 -30.59 10.41
C GLY A 973 -41.64 -30.15 9.75
N ILE A 974 -41.71 -29.55 8.55
CA ILE A 974 -40.62 -28.79 7.93
C ILE A 974 -40.56 -27.41 8.60
N TYR A 975 -39.34 -26.90 8.83
CA TYR A 975 -39.07 -25.71 9.64
C TYR A 975 -39.27 -25.92 11.14
N ARG A 976 -38.84 -27.08 11.63
CA ARG A 976 -38.77 -27.40 13.06
C ARG A 976 -37.41 -28.03 13.37
N PRO A 977 -36.86 -27.80 14.57
CA PRO A 977 -35.66 -28.50 15.02
C PRO A 977 -35.92 -30.00 15.17
N ARG A 978 -34.86 -30.78 14.99
CA ARG A 978 -34.78 -32.20 15.34
C ARG A 978 -33.78 -32.36 16.47
N PHE A 979 -34.05 -33.25 17.41
CA PHE A 979 -33.18 -33.49 18.56
C PHE A 979 -32.57 -34.88 18.52
N ILE A 980 -31.26 -34.94 18.77
CA ILE A 980 -30.50 -36.17 18.94
C ILE A 980 -29.83 -36.18 20.32
N ARG A 981 -29.70 -37.37 20.88
CA ARG A 981 -28.82 -37.63 22.02
C ARG A 981 -27.66 -38.49 21.52
N PHE A 982 -26.43 -38.10 21.80
CA PHE A 982 -25.27 -38.91 21.47
C PHE A 982 -24.37 -39.09 22.68
N THR A 983 -23.78 -40.27 22.78
CA THR A 983 -22.86 -40.63 23.86
C THR A 983 -21.47 -40.79 23.29
N LEU A 984 -20.50 -40.09 23.89
CA LEU A 984 -19.09 -40.19 23.56
C LEU A 984 -18.40 -41.22 24.46
N GLY A 985 -17.22 -41.69 24.06
CA GLY A 985 -16.32 -42.45 24.93
C GLY A 985 -15.11 -42.98 24.22
#